data_AF-A0A7K0WX84-F1
#
_entry.id   AF-A0A7K0WX84-F1
#
_cell.length_a   1.000
_cell.length_b   1.000
_cell.length_c   1.000
_cell.angle_alpha   90.00
_cell.angle_beta   90.00
_cell.angle_gamma   90.00
#
_symmetry.space_group_name_H-M   'P 1'
#
loop_
_entity.id
_entity.type
_entity.pdbx_description
1 polymer ?
#
loop_
_entity_poly.entity_id
_entity_poly.type
_entity_poly.pdbx_seq_one_letter_code
_entity_poly.pdbx_strand_id
1 'polypeptide(L)'
;MAFDVQPLPVMEPRLAARHPELRAFVGRAIDDPATTVAFSVTPLGVTAGIRGADSWSIEPAGTTGGPRHLVGEDDAPVDVTGLSEPIAPPQAVAREAAGDAPAPSGQVMRRTYRLALLNDPTYAAYFGSQNVLAAKVALVTRLNQVYNDDLAARFLLVDGTEQLNLDTAAKATGEDGPCGANPCFEPGQRKGQGMLDRCGVDTLGRTRLVLANLIGASAYDVGHLVLGVDGGGVAYLGVAGRDYSGGGCTGLTDPVGDGFYVDYVAHELGHQFGANHTFDGAQGACGGNGSAASVEPGSGSSIMAYAGICGTDDLQPHTDPYFSQHTIQESGAYISGRRRGVVEVQQVSLQGFDTDGDTVTLSLGGRTTTLTRGDGYTRAAVQRSVTDLVGTDVRIAGWAYDPYQFGFSTDPGVVGRPSDAGFQVVYAPSLRSPKEGERVDRPEPVAVGGPGVQARVVEVARGGAARNGGEAEASGNTRPVVTAPAAATIPVRTPFKLEGGATDPDGDPLVYSWEQDDPGYGTALLSNKKVFGPLFRQFGDNARVGRDASLESPSPGQNGASTLSVRWFPDLAQVLAGHTNADTGSCPRVRGDVVRDRVRDCFSEFLPTRDYRGGAGTTRRTMHFRLTARDSNADGGGTSYADVALRVDPDAGPFRVRSQRTGRPVEAGSRLAVRWAVNGTRPLARQVRILLSTDGGSTWSTVLAERTRNDGKQVVSLPAGLVADEARVMVEASGNYFYDVNDEAFSIR
;
A
#
# COMPACT_ATOMS: atom_id res chain seq x y z
N MET A 1 7.96 15.28 -24.38
CA MET A 1 6.72 15.57 -23.64
C MET A 1 6.95 16.82 -22.82
N ALA A 2 5.98 17.73 -22.77
CA ALA A 2 6.04 18.94 -21.93
C ALA A 2 5.05 18.79 -20.77
N PHE A 3 5.41 19.30 -19.59
CA PHE A 3 4.62 19.20 -18.36
C PHE A 3 4.34 20.60 -17.79
N ASP A 4 3.11 20.81 -17.32
CA ASP A 4 2.76 21.92 -16.45
C ASP A 4 2.92 21.47 -15.00
N VAL A 5 3.74 22.18 -14.21
CA VAL A 5 4.22 21.71 -12.91
C VAL A 5 4.11 22.79 -11.84
N GLN A 6 3.78 22.36 -10.63
CA GLN A 6 3.69 23.20 -9.45
C GLN A 6 4.59 22.69 -8.31
N PRO A 7 5.06 23.57 -7.40
CA PRO A 7 5.81 23.15 -6.24
C PRO A 7 5.02 22.17 -5.36
N LEU A 8 5.66 21.08 -4.94
CA LEU A 8 5.14 20.13 -3.97
C LEU A 8 5.88 20.34 -2.63
N PRO A 9 5.23 20.86 -1.59
CA PRO A 9 5.80 20.86 -0.25
C PRO A 9 6.05 19.42 0.22
N VAL A 10 7.30 19.11 0.55
CA VAL A 10 7.75 17.80 1.10
C VAL A 10 8.51 17.94 2.42
N MET A 11 8.70 19.17 2.88
CA MET A 11 9.37 19.53 4.13
C MET A 11 8.56 20.60 4.86
N GLU A 12 8.56 20.57 6.19
CA GLU A 12 8.01 21.67 6.99
C GLU A 12 8.74 23.00 6.67
N PRO A 13 8.07 24.16 6.84
CA PRO A 13 8.58 25.44 6.35
C PRO A 13 9.97 25.82 6.87
N ARG A 14 10.34 25.49 8.12
CA ARG A 14 11.66 25.87 8.64
C ARG A 14 12.76 24.97 8.10
N LEU A 15 12.50 23.68 7.91
CA LEU A 15 13.44 22.78 7.23
C LEU A 15 13.63 23.21 5.76
N ALA A 16 12.54 23.47 5.04
CA ALA A 16 12.60 23.93 3.65
C ALA A 16 13.38 25.25 3.50
N ALA A 17 13.22 26.19 4.44
CA ALA A 17 13.95 27.46 4.44
C ALA A 17 15.47 27.28 4.69
N ARG A 18 15.88 26.24 5.41
CA ARG A 18 17.31 25.90 5.61
C ARG A 18 17.92 25.20 4.39
N HIS A 19 17.10 24.52 3.59
CA HIS A 19 17.52 23.72 2.44
C HIS A 19 16.83 24.14 1.12
N PRO A 20 17.03 25.38 0.64
CA PRO A 20 16.41 25.85 -0.61
C PRO A 20 16.88 25.10 -1.86
N GLU A 21 17.99 24.36 -1.77
CA GLU A 21 18.52 23.48 -2.81
C GLU A 21 17.72 22.18 -3.00
N LEU A 22 16.87 21.82 -2.04
CA LEU A 22 16.02 20.62 -2.08
C LEU A 22 14.59 21.02 -2.47
N ARG A 23 14.19 20.66 -3.69
CA ARG A 23 12.88 21.08 -4.25
C ARG A 23 12.15 19.88 -4.82
N ALA A 24 10.83 19.85 -4.64
CA ALA A 24 9.96 18.85 -5.23
C ALA A 24 8.80 19.53 -5.98
N PHE A 25 8.28 18.83 -6.97
CA PHE A 25 7.27 19.32 -7.90
C PHE A 25 6.35 18.18 -8.31
N VAL A 26 5.11 18.54 -8.67
CA VAL A 26 4.12 17.65 -9.28
C VAL A 26 3.49 18.34 -10.47
N GLY A 27 2.96 17.57 -11.42
CA GLY A 27 2.33 18.15 -12.60
C GLY A 27 1.68 17.14 -13.53
N ARG A 28 1.22 17.64 -14.66
CA ARG A 28 0.55 16.86 -15.73
C ARG A 28 1.19 17.15 -17.07
N ALA A 29 1.20 16.16 -17.96
CA ALA A 29 1.61 16.39 -19.33
C ALA A 29 0.59 17.28 -20.05
N ILE A 30 1.07 18.22 -20.85
CA ILE A 30 0.22 19.22 -21.52
C ILE A 30 -0.64 18.57 -22.61
N ASP A 31 -0.06 17.64 -23.36
CA ASP A 31 -0.73 16.99 -24.50
C ASP A 31 -1.48 15.71 -24.11
N ASP A 32 -1.20 15.17 -22.92
CA ASP A 32 -1.88 14.01 -22.34
C ASP A 32 -2.09 14.23 -20.83
N PRO A 33 -3.12 14.98 -20.43
CA PRO A 33 -3.29 15.35 -19.03
C PRO A 33 -3.61 14.19 -18.08
N ALA A 34 -3.88 12.98 -18.58
CA ALA A 34 -3.97 11.76 -17.76
C ALA A 34 -2.58 11.27 -17.30
N THR A 35 -1.51 11.71 -17.96
CA THR A 35 -0.14 11.43 -17.56
C THR A 35 0.34 12.46 -16.54
N THR A 36 0.74 11.99 -15.35
CA THR A 36 1.22 12.81 -14.24
C THR A 36 2.73 12.66 -14.05
N VAL A 37 3.36 13.66 -13.44
CA VAL A 37 4.77 13.62 -13.02
C VAL A 37 4.90 14.05 -11.57
N ALA A 38 5.76 13.38 -10.82
CA ALA A 38 6.30 13.87 -9.55
C ALA A 38 7.82 13.81 -9.61
N PHE A 39 8.51 14.89 -9.27
CA PHE A 39 9.96 14.91 -9.35
C PHE A 39 10.59 15.77 -8.27
N SER A 40 11.82 15.44 -7.93
CA SER A 40 12.66 16.20 -7.02
C SER A 40 13.95 16.63 -7.70
N VAL A 41 14.42 17.81 -7.32
CA VAL A 41 15.70 18.37 -7.73
C VAL A 41 16.52 18.57 -6.46
N THR A 42 17.63 17.85 -6.36
CA THR A 42 18.49 17.84 -5.18
C THR A 42 19.96 17.88 -5.60
N PRO A 43 20.92 18.04 -4.66
CA PRO A 43 22.34 17.88 -4.96
C PRO A 43 22.72 16.51 -5.51
N LEU A 44 21.91 15.48 -5.32
CA LEU A 44 22.11 14.16 -5.92
C LEU A 44 21.72 14.12 -7.41
N GLY A 45 20.94 15.10 -7.89
CA GLY A 45 20.43 15.16 -9.26
C GLY A 45 18.92 15.32 -9.31
N VAL A 46 18.35 14.98 -10.48
CA VAL A 46 16.90 14.96 -10.69
C VAL A 46 16.43 13.52 -10.63
N THR A 47 15.46 13.26 -9.73
CA THR A 47 14.67 12.02 -9.72
C THR A 47 13.26 12.38 -10.12
N ALA A 48 12.72 11.77 -11.17
CA ALA A 48 11.38 12.04 -11.68
C ALA A 48 10.63 10.76 -11.99
N GLY A 49 9.37 10.69 -11.55
CA GLY A 49 8.48 9.59 -11.83
C GLY A 49 7.26 10.00 -12.64
N ILE A 50 7.13 9.44 -13.84
CA ILE A 50 6.03 9.71 -14.76
C ILE A 50 5.07 8.52 -14.72
N ARG A 51 3.78 8.81 -14.48
CA ARG A 51 2.70 7.80 -14.44
C ARG A 51 1.68 8.12 -15.52
N GLY A 52 1.37 7.15 -16.35
CA GLY A 52 0.40 7.25 -17.42
C GLY A 52 0.22 5.90 -18.10
N ALA A 53 -0.25 5.90 -19.35
CA ALA A 53 -0.31 4.68 -20.15
C ALA A 53 1.06 4.01 -20.30
N ASP A 54 2.11 4.82 -20.46
CA ASP A 54 3.51 4.41 -20.48
C ASP A 54 4.25 5.08 -19.31
N SER A 55 4.50 4.33 -18.23
CA SER A 55 5.22 4.83 -17.05
C SER A 55 6.73 4.71 -17.22
N TRP A 56 7.49 5.72 -16.80
CA TRP A 56 8.95 5.75 -16.89
C TRP A 56 9.56 6.71 -15.86
N SER A 57 10.85 6.57 -15.61
CA SER A 57 11.59 7.32 -14.59
C SER A 57 12.75 8.15 -15.18
N ILE A 58 13.21 9.13 -14.41
CA ILE A 58 14.51 9.78 -14.57
C ILE A 58 15.23 9.58 -13.24
N GLU A 59 16.44 9.03 -13.27
CA GLU A 59 17.29 8.89 -12.09
C GLU A 59 18.69 9.49 -12.33
N PRO A 60 19.38 9.99 -11.29
CA PRO A 60 20.74 10.45 -11.42
C PRO A 60 21.72 9.37 -11.92
N ALA A 61 22.68 9.77 -12.75
CA ALA A 61 23.69 8.83 -13.25
C ALA A 61 24.61 8.34 -12.12
N GLY A 62 24.75 7.01 -11.99
CA GLY A 62 25.66 6.39 -11.02
C GLY A 62 25.07 6.12 -9.64
N THR A 63 23.82 6.52 -9.37
CA THR A 63 23.06 6.09 -8.17
C THR A 63 22.35 4.75 -8.39
N THR A 64 22.20 4.32 -9.65
CA THR A 64 21.61 3.04 -10.07
C THR A 64 22.62 2.05 -10.67
N GLY A 65 23.93 2.32 -10.53
CA GLY A 65 24.97 1.59 -11.26
C GLY A 65 25.10 2.08 -12.71
N GLY A 66 26.21 2.75 -13.02
CA GLY A 66 26.43 3.43 -14.31
C GLY A 66 26.49 2.54 -15.57
N PRO A 67 26.82 3.14 -16.74
CA PRO A 67 26.39 2.71 -18.06
C PRO A 67 27.08 1.42 -18.52
N ARG A 68 26.41 0.28 -18.37
CA ARG A 68 26.55 -0.95 -19.17
C ARG A 68 25.53 -1.98 -18.67
N HIS A 69 24.36 -1.96 -19.29
CA HIS A 69 23.39 -3.05 -19.20
C HIS A 69 24.06 -4.37 -19.63
N LEU A 70 24.12 -5.34 -18.72
CA LEU A 70 24.07 -6.75 -19.06
C LEU A 70 22.71 -7.24 -18.57
N VAL A 71 21.80 -7.45 -19.52
CA VAL A 71 20.54 -8.15 -19.27
C VAL A 71 20.88 -9.58 -18.90
N GLY A 72 20.67 -9.93 -17.64
CA GLY A 72 20.48 -11.30 -17.17
C GLY A 72 19.10 -11.36 -16.53
N GLU A 73 18.23 -12.21 -17.09
CA GLU A 73 16.98 -12.62 -16.45
C GLU A 73 17.33 -13.39 -15.16
N ASP A 74 17.46 -12.69 -14.04
CA ASP A 74 17.42 -13.33 -12.72
C ASP A 74 16.12 -12.89 -12.02
N ASP A 75 15.09 -13.71 -12.19
CA ASP A 75 13.81 -13.71 -11.46
C ASP A 75 14.00 -14.12 -9.98
N ALA A 76 15.11 -13.71 -9.35
CA ALA A 76 15.45 -14.15 -8.01
C ALA A 76 14.39 -13.66 -7.01
N PRO A 77 13.72 -14.56 -6.27
CA PRO A 77 12.81 -14.16 -5.20
C PRO A 77 13.57 -13.33 -4.17
N VAL A 78 12.94 -12.26 -3.67
CA VAL A 78 13.43 -11.58 -2.47
C VAL A 78 13.18 -12.53 -1.30
N ASP A 79 14.23 -12.99 -0.62
CA ASP A 79 14.14 -13.96 0.48
C ASP A 79 13.64 -13.25 1.75
N VAL A 80 12.33 -13.07 1.89
CA VAL A 80 11.74 -12.41 3.06
C VAL A 80 11.47 -13.44 4.16
N THR A 81 12.34 -13.47 5.18
CA THR A 81 12.13 -14.33 6.34
C THR A 81 11.07 -13.76 7.30
N GLY A 82 9.88 -14.38 7.30
CA GLY A 82 8.95 -14.34 8.42
C GLY A 82 8.08 -13.08 8.53
N LEU A 83 7.20 -12.86 7.56
CA LEU A 83 6.11 -11.89 7.64
C LEU A 83 4.98 -12.42 8.52
N SER A 84 5.07 -12.14 9.82
CA SER A 84 3.90 -12.13 10.70
C SER A 84 3.79 -10.73 11.29
N GLU A 85 2.92 -9.92 10.71
CA GLU A 85 2.76 -8.55 11.17
C GLU A 85 2.12 -8.52 12.56
N PRO A 86 2.79 -7.89 13.54
CA PRO A 86 2.27 -7.78 14.89
C PRO A 86 1.12 -6.77 14.88
N ILE A 87 -0.12 -7.26 14.94
CA ILE A 87 -1.25 -6.40 15.31
C ILE A 87 -0.94 -5.83 16.70
N ALA A 88 -0.90 -4.51 16.85
CA ALA A 88 -0.96 -3.89 18.16
C ALA A 88 -2.30 -4.31 18.82
N PRO A 89 -2.34 -5.09 19.94
CA PRO A 89 -3.56 -5.47 20.61
C PRO A 89 -4.48 -4.31 20.92
N PRO A 90 -5.77 -4.65 21.05
CA PRO A 90 -6.85 -3.74 20.78
C PRO A 90 -6.88 -2.60 21.81
N GLN A 91 -6.55 -1.40 21.36
CA GLN A 91 -7.64 -0.45 21.28
C GLN A 91 -8.46 -0.94 20.10
N ALA A 92 -9.66 -1.48 20.36
CA ALA A 92 -10.51 -1.97 19.29
C ALA A 92 -10.63 -0.88 18.22
N VAL A 93 -9.81 -0.98 17.18
CA VAL A 93 -10.20 -0.56 15.85
C VAL A 93 -11.36 -1.50 15.64
N ALA A 94 -12.57 -1.02 15.94
CA ALA A 94 -13.76 -1.75 15.55
C ALA A 94 -13.50 -2.08 14.08
N ARG A 95 -13.41 -3.38 13.78
CA ARG A 95 -13.65 -3.86 12.43
C ARG A 95 -15.08 -3.42 12.16
N GLU A 96 -15.25 -2.19 11.72
CA GLU A 96 -16.42 -1.87 10.93
C GLU A 96 -16.24 -2.75 9.72
N ALA A 97 -17.10 -3.78 9.63
CA ALA A 97 -17.19 -4.54 8.41
C ALA A 97 -17.31 -3.53 7.28
N ALA A 98 -16.39 -3.59 6.30
CA ALA A 98 -16.42 -2.81 5.08
C ALA A 98 -17.62 -3.24 4.21
N GLY A 99 -18.83 -3.16 4.77
CA GLY A 99 -20.09 -3.50 4.12
C GLY A 99 -20.88 -2.23 3.82
N ASP A 100 -21.36 -2.13 2.57
CA ASP A 100 -22.35 -1.16 2.06
C ASP A 100 -22.11 0.33 2.34
N ALA A 101 -20.88 0.76 2.66
CA ALA A 101 -20.57 2.19 2.70
C ALA A 101 -20.84 2.79 1.31
N PRO A 102 -21.62 3.88 1.21
CA PRO A 102 -21.87 4.52 -0.06
C PRO A 102 -20.56 5.04 -0.64
N ALA A 103 -20.46 5.07 -1.98
CA ALA A 103 -19.31 5.64 -2.65
C ALA A 103 -19.04 7.07 -2.15
N PRO A 104 -17.77 7.42 -1.89
CA PRO A 104 -17.43 8.75 -1.39
C PRO A 104 -17.81 9.79 -2.46
N SER A 105 -18.35 10.92 -2.02
CA SER A 105 -18.84 11.98 -2.91
C SER A 105 -18.55 13.37 -2.34
N GLY A 106 -18.63 14.38 -3.20
CA GLY A 106 -18.40 15.78 -2.83
C GLY A 106 -16.94 16.15 -2.74
N GLN A 107 -16.66 17.23 -2.01
CA GLN A 107 -15.33 17.84 -1.94
C GLN A 107 -14.29 16.89 -1.33
N VAL A 108 -13.09 16.86 -1.94
CA VAL A 108 -11.93 16.14 -1.41
C VAL A 108 -11.30 16.97 -0.29
N MET A 109 -10.96 16.29 0.80
CA MET A 109 -10.20 16.86 1.91
C MET A 109 -8.75 16.38 1.77
N ARG A 110 -7.85 17.26 1.38
CA ARG A 110 -6.40 16.99 1.44
C ARG A 110 -5.98 16.88 2.89
N ARG A 111 -5.15 15.89 3.21
CA ARG A 111 -4.66 15.64 4.56
C ARG A 111 -3.15 15.59 4.58
N THR A 112 -2.55 16.47 5.36
CA THR A 112 -1.10 16.57 5.49
C THR A 112 -0.64 15.96 6.81
N TYR A 113 0.33 15.06 6.75
CA TYR A 113 0.92 14.35 7.87
C TYR A 113 2.38 14.72 8.01
N ARG A 114 2.79 15.11 9.21
CA ARG A 114 4.20 15.33 9.53
C ARG A 114 4.87 13.99 9.74
N LEU A 115 5.86 13.70 8.91
CA LEU A 115 6.57 12.43 8.83
C LEU A 115 7.98 12.55 9.42
N ALA A 116 8.23 11.80 10.48
CA ALA A 116 9.54 11.63 11.09
C ALA A 116 10.21 10.37 10.54
N LEU A 117 10.97 10.53 9.44
CA LEU A 117 11.83 9.47 8.91
C LEU A 117 13.15 9.41 9.68
N LEU A 118 13.29 8.39 10.54
CA LEU A 118 14.52 8.05 11.24
C LEU A 118 15.35 7.10 10.37
N ASN A 119 16.66 7.28 10.33
CA ASN A 119 17.56 6.32 9.67
C ASN A 119 18.70 5.90 10.59
N ASP A 120 19.26 4.74 10.30
CA ASP A 120 20.42 4.18 10.98
C ASP A 120 21.75 4.50 10.26
N PRO A 121 22.91 4.05 10.80
CA PRO A 121 24.21 4.26 10.18
C PRO A 121 24.35 3.56 8.81
N THR A 122 23.69 2.43 8.58
CA THR A 122 23.81 1.69 7.31
C THR A 122 23.10 2.40 6.17
N TYR A 123 21.90 2.95 6.41
CA TYR A 123 21.23 3.83 5.45
C TYR A 123 22.06 5.09 5.15
N ALA A 124 22.63 5.70 6.18
CA ALA A 124 23.51 6.86 6.01
C ALA A 124 24.79 6.53 5.23
N ALA A 125 25.35 5.32 5.43
CA ALA A 125 26.53 4.86 4.70
C ALA A 125 26.25 4.67 3.21
N TYR A 126 25.05 4.19 2.84
CA TYR A 126 24.66 4.01 1.44
C TYR A 126 24.67 5.33 0.65
N PHE A 127 24.02 6.37 1.18
CA PHE A 127 23.94 7.67 0.50
C PHE A 127 25.14 8.58 0.76
N GLY A 128 25.87 8.35 1.86
CA GLY A 128 26.74 9.33 2.49
C GLY A 128 25.93 10.28 3.39
N SER A 129 26.42 10.53 4.61
CA SER A 129 25.68 11.22 5.68
C SER A 129 25.09 12.57 5.26
N GLN A 130 25.81 13.33 4.42
CA GLN A 130 25.38 14.63 3.90
C GLN A 130 24.23 14.57 2.88
N ASN A 131 24.03 13.40 2.25
CA ASN A 131 23.04 13.21 1.19
C ASN A 131 21.73 12.58 1.69
N VAL A 132 21.68 12.14 2.95
CA VAL A 132 20.51 11.47 3.54
C VAL A 132 19.24 12.29 3.43
N LEU A 133 19.32 13.62 3.64
CA LEU A 133 18.15 14.49 3.52
C LEU A 133 17.65 14.57 2.06
N ALA A 134 18.55 14.59 1.08
CA ALA A 134 18.20 14.56 -0.34
C ALA A 134 17.51 13.24 -0.72
N ALA A 135 18.00 12.10 -0.21
CA ALA A 135 17.38 10.80 -0.41
C ALA A 135 15.95 10.73 0.20
N LYS A 136 15.77 11.25 1.43
CA LYS A 136 14.45 11.34 2.07
C LYS A 136 13.48 12.22 1.26
N VAL A 137 13.96 13.30 0.65
CA VAL A 137 13.15 14.16 -0.23
C VAL A 137 12.67 13.41 -1.47
N ALA A 138 13.53 12.60 -2.12
CA ALA A 138 13.13 11.79 -3.26
C ALA A 138 12.07 10.73 -2.87
N LEU A 139 12.30 10.00 -1.78
CA LEU A 139 11.35 9.03 -1.22
C LEU A 139 9.99 9.68 -0.92
N VAL A 140 9.96 10.78 -0.17
CA VAL A 140 8.70 11.46 0.19
C VAL A 140 7.99 12.04 -1.03
N THR A 141 8.72 12.48 -2.05
CA THR A 141 8.14 12.92 -3.32
C THR A 141 7.39 11.77 -4.01
N ARG A 142 7.99 10.57 -4.06
CA ARG A 142 7.35 9.38 -4.63
C ARG A 142 6.15 8.92 -3.79
N LEU A 143 6.28 8.87 -2.47
CA LEU A 143 5.17 8.53 -1.57
C LEU A 143 3.98 9.47 -1.77
N ASN A 144 4.24 10.78 -1.88
CA ASN A 144 3.20 11.78 -2.09
C ASN A 144 2.52 11.63 -3.45
N GLN A 145 3.18 11.11 -4.48
CA GLN A 145 2.51 10.81 -5.76
C GLN A 145 1.43 9.74 -5.59
N VAL A 146 1.74 8.65 -4.85
CA VAL A 146 0.81 7.53 -4.67
C VAL A 146 -0.28 7.84 -3.63
N TYR A 147 0.10 8.31 -2.45
CA TYR A 147 -0.82 8.58 -1.36
C TYR A 147 -1.77 9.75 -1.65
N ASN A 148 -1.34 10.74 -2.45
CA ASN A 148 -2.22 11.82 -2.88
C ASN A 148 -3.33 11.28 -3.80
N ASP A 149 -2.96 10.48 -4.79
CA ASP A 149 -3.88 10.01 -5.84
C ASP A 149 -5.00 9.14 -5.27
N ASP A 150 -4.67 8.24 -4.33
CA ASP A 150 -5.63 7.27 -3.79
C ASP A 150 -6.32 7.73 -2.49
N LEU A 151 -5.61 8.46 -1.62
CA LEU A 151 -6.06 8.78 -0.26
C LEU A 151 -6.20 10.29 0.02
N ALA A 152 -5.85 11.15 -0.94
CA ALA A 152 -5.67 12.60 -0.72
C ALA A 152 -4.73 12.92 0.47
N ALA A 153 -3.78 12.02 0.75
CA ALA A 153 -2.83 12.15 1.84
C ALA A 153 -1.46 12.61 1.32
N ARG A 154 -0.81 13.50 2.08
CA ARG A 154 0.54 13.98 1.81
C ARG A 154 1.39 13.93 3.07
N PHE A 155 2.68 13.75 2.88
CA PHE A 155 3.69 13.73 3.91
C PHE A 155 4.61 14.93 3.81
N LEU A 156 4.95 15.51 4.96
CA LEU A 156 6.00 16.52 5.13
C LEU A 156 7.07 16.01 6.07
N LEU A 157 8.32 16.03 5.64
CA LEU A 157 9.46 15.82 6.54
C LEU A 157 9.46 16.90 7.63
N VAL A 158 9.54 16.46 8.88
CA VAL A 158 9.48 17.34 10.06
C VAL A 158 10.66 18.30 10.16
N ASP A 159 10.47 19.44 10.82
CA ASP A 159 11.51 20.45 11.04
C ASP A 159 12.79 19.87 11.68
N GLY A 160 12.65 18.79 12.46
CA GLY A 160 13.72 18.06 13.12
C GLY A 160 14.39 16.94 12.31
N THR A 161 14.09 16.76 11.01
CA THR A 161 14.59 15.63 10.22
C THR A 161 16.12 15.46 10.24
N GLU A 162 16.88 16.54 10.33
CA GLU A 162 18.35 16.49 10.43
C GLU A 162 18.83 15.76 11.72
N GLN A 163 18.06 15.88 12.81
CA GLN A 163 18.34 15.20 14.09
C GLN A 163 18.01 13.71 14.04
N LEU A 164 17.19 13.30 13.07
CA LEU A 164 16.79 11.92 12.82
C LEU A 164 17.79 11.16 11.91
N ASN A 165 18.96 11.74 11.65
CA ASN A 165 20.06 11.08 10.93
C ASN A 165 21.06 10.49 11.92
N LEU A 166 20.81 9.25 12.37
CA LEU A 166 21.74 8.50 13.23
C LEU A 166 22.85 7.87 12.38
N ASP A 167 23.67 8.71 11.78
CA ASP A 167 24.69 8.34 10.78
C ASP A 167 25.91 7.56 11.29
N THR A 168 26.03 7.34 12.59
CA THR A 168 27.20 6.71 13.22
C THR A 168 26.78 5.79 14.35
N ALA A 169 27.59 4.78 14.64
CA ALA A 169 27.37 3.88 15.78
C ALA A 169 27.28 4.65 17.11
N ALA A 170 28.10 5.70 17.29
CA ALA A 170 28.02 6.55 18.48
C ALA A 170 26.66 7.23 18.65
N LYS A 171 26.01 7.66 17.56
CA LYS A 171 24.65 8.22 17.62
C LYS A 171 23.57 7.14 17.78
N ALA A 172 23.73 6.00 17.11
CA ALA A 172 22.68 4.98 17.03
C ALA A 172 22.67 4.03 18.23
N THR A 173 23.82 3.51 18.63
CA THR A 173 23.98 2.44 19.63
C THR A 173 24.97 2.75 20.75
N GLY A 174 25.65 3.91 20.67
CA GLY A 174 26.53 4.40 21.73
C GLY A 174 25.76 4.88 22.96
N GLU A 175 26.27 4.53 24.14
CA GLU A 175 25.90 5.21 25.39
C GLU A 175 26.24 6.69 25.28
N ASP A 176 25.54 7.53 26.05
CA ASP A 176 25.75 8.98 26.07
C ASP A 176 25.55 9.68 24.70
N GLY A 177 24.89 8.99 23.77
CA GLY A 177 24.49 9.51 22.45
C GLY A 177 23.33 10.49 22.52
N PRO A 178 22.71 10.83 21.38
CA PRO A 178 21.64 11.82 21.33
C PRO A 178 20.39 11.42 22.13
N CYS A 179 20.19 10.13 22.44
CA CYS A 179 19.11 9.66 23.30
C CYS A 179 19.38 9.76 24.82
N GLY A 180 20.54 10.27 25.24
CA GLY A 180 20.94 10.43 26.65
C GLY A 180 21.88 9.31 27.11
N ALA A 181 21.92 9.05 28.42
CA ALA A 181 22.84 8.07 29.02
C ALA A 181 22.70 6.67 28.40
N ASN A 182 21.48 6.27 28.06
CA ASN A 182 21.21 5.01 27.38
C ASN A 182 21.27 5.20 25.85
N PRO A 183 21.71 4.17 25.11
CA PRO A 183 21.79 4.25 23.66
C PRO A 183 20.42 4.41 23.01
N CYS A 184 20.34 5.02 21.82
CA CYS A 184 19.09 5.13 21.10
C CYS A 184 18.50 3.74 20.79
N PHE A 185 19.32 2.84 20.26
CA PHE A 185 18.99 1.43 20.05
C PHE A 185 19.98 0.56 20.80
N GLU A 186 19.49 -0.53 21.41
CA GLU A 186 20.36 -1.41 22.16
C GLU A 186 21.19 -2.27 21.21
N PRO A 187 22.52 -2.37 21.42
CA PRO A 187 23.36 -3.29 20.65
C PRO A 187 23.15 -4.76 21.06
N GLY A 188 22.41 -4.99 22.15
CA GLY A 188 22.17 -6.30 22.76
C GLY A 188 21.40 -7.25 21.86
N GLN A 189 21.77 -8.54 21.95
CA GLN A 189 21.36 -9.53 20.97
C GLN A 189 20.19 -10.39 21.43
N ARG A 190 19.00 -10.22 20.83
CA ARG A 190 17.94 -11.22 20.95
C ARG A 190 18.23 -12.31 19.93
N LYS A 191 18.65 -13.49 20.38
CA LYS A 191 19.08 -14.62 19.52
C LYS A 191 20.30 -14.33 18.62
N GLY A 192 21.21 -13.44 19.03
CA GLY A 192 22.42 -13.16 18.23
C GLY A 192 22.30 -11.97 17.26
N GLN A 193 21.25 -11.15 17.36
CA GLN A 193 20.99 -9.97 16.50
C GLN A 193 20.57 -8.75 17.32
N GLY A 194 21.13 -7.58 17.00
CA GLY A 194 20.77 -6.27 17.58
C GLY A 194 19.52 -5.66 16.96
N MET A 195 18.99 -4.59 17.58
CA MET A 195 17.71 -3.96 17.17
C MET A 195 17.75 -3.31 15.76
N LEU A 196 18.93 -3.01 15.24
CA LEU A 196 19.12 -2.38 13.91
C LEU A 196 19.56 -3.39 12.84
N ASP A 197 19.71 -4.67 13.20
CA ASP A 197 20.07 -5.72 12.23
C ASP A 197 18.86 -6.16 11.39
N ARG A 198 17.64 -5.87 11.84
CA ARG A 198 16.37 -6.15 11.14
C ARG A 198 15.22 -5.34 11.70
N CYS A 199 14.14 -5.23 10.92
CA CYS A 199 12.85 -4.75 11.41
C CYS A 199 12.19 -5.84 12.27
N GLY A 200 11.64 -5.42 13.41
CA GLY A 200 11.00 -6.33 14.36
C GLY A 200 10.22 -5.56 15.42
N VAL A 201 9.37 -6.27 16.15
CA VAL A 201 8.52 -5.69 17.20
C VAL A 201 9.28 -4.88 18.25
N ASP A 202 10.48 -5.34 18.62
CA ASP A 202 11.37 -4.67 19.55
C ASP A 202 11.92 -3.37 18.96
N THR A 203 12.30 -3.39 17.68
CA THR A 203 12.69 -2.20 16.92
C THR A 203 11.55 -1.19 16.85
N LEU A 204 10.32 -1.62 16.53
CA LEU A 204 9.15 -0.72 16.43
C LEU A 204 8.83 -0.01 17.74
N GLY A 205 8.79 -0.77 18.84
CA GLY A 205 8.57 -0.22 20.17
C GLY A 205 9.65 0.78 20.56
N ARG A 206 10.91 0.52 20.20
CA ARG A 206 12.06 1.39 20.48
C ARG A 206 12.06 2.65 19.61
N THR A 207 11.74 2.55 18.32
CA THR A 207 11.69 3.68 17.38
C THR A 207 10.80 4.81 17.89
N ARG A 208 9.62 4.49 18.47
CA ARG A 208 8.75 5.49 19.10
C ARG A 208 9.48 6.32 20.15
N LEU A 209 10.21 5.64 21.05
CA LEU A 209 10.94 6.30 22.14
C LEU A 209 12.11 7.12 21.60
N VAL A 210 12.81 6.62 20.59
CA VAL A 210 13.93 7.32 19.95
C VAL A 210 13.44 8.59 19.27
N LEU A 211 12.41 8.51 18.44
CA LEU A 211 11.81 9.68 17.78
C LEU A 211 11.40 10.75 18.80
N ALA A 212 10.69 10.34 19.85
CA ALA A 212 10.30 11.27 20.90
C ALA A 212 11.50 11.87 21.65
N ASN A 213 12.55 11.08 21.92
CA ASN A 213 13.76 11.57 22.59
C ASN A 213 14.55 12.58 21.76
N LEU A 214 14.47 12.49 20.43
CA LEU A 214 15.18 13.37 19.51
C LEU A 214 14.38 14.64 19.24
N ILE A 215 13.08 14.53 18.94
CA ILE A 215 12.27 15.64 18.43
C ILE A 215 10.94 15.86 19.15
N GLY A 216 10.55 15.00 20.09
CA GLY A 216 9.26 15.03 20.79
C GLY A 216 8.09 14.43 19.98
N ALA A 217 7.16 13.76 20.65
CA ALA A 217 6.00 13.13 20.02
C ALA A 217 5.02 14.14 19.38
N SER A 218 5.00 15.38 19.87
CA SER A 218 4.21 16.46 19.27
C SER A 218 4.67 16.85 17.86
N ALA A 219 5.95 16.66 17.53
CA ALA A 219 6.56 17.12 16.29
C ALA A 219 6.10 16.34 15.05
N TYR A 220 5.57 15.12 15.21
CA TYR A 220 5.21 14.26 14.09
C TYR A 220 3.85 13.57 14.26
N ASP A 221 3.24 13.20 13.15
CA ASP A 221 2.00 12.43 13.09
C ASP A 221 2.29 10.98 12.71
N VAL A 222 3.31 10.74 11.89
CA VAL A 222 3.80 9.41 11.50
C VAL A 222 5.31 9.38 11.68
N GLY A 223 5.83 8.30 12.23
CA GLY A 223 7.26 8.05 12.37
C GLY A 223 7.60 6.68 11.81
N HIS A 224 8.75 6.58 11.17
CA HIS A 224 9.16 5.38 10.46
C HIS A 224 10.68 5.26 10.47
N LEU A 225 11.20 4.06 10.76
CA LEU A 225 12.63 3.77 10.71
C LEU A 225 13.00 3.18 9.35
N VAL A 226 14.03 3.72 8.70
CA VAL A 226 14.63 3.16 7.50
C VAL A 226 16.04 2.64 7.75
N LEU A 227 16.33 1.44 7.26
CA LEU A 227 17.62 0.76 7.38
C LEU A 227 18.26 0.52 6.01
N GLY A 228 19.60 0.52 5.96
CA GLY A 228 20.39 0.16 4.77
C GLY A 228 20.92 -1.29 4.80
N VAL A 229 20.18 -2.19 5.46
CA VAL A 229 20.47 -3.63 5.56
C VAL A 229 19.24 -4.42 5.13
N ASP A 230 19.44 -5.68 4.78
CA ASP A 230 18.34 -6.61 4.49
C ASP A 230 17.56 -6.97 5.77
N GLY A 231 16.72 -6.03 6.20
CA GLY A 231 16.02 -6.06 7.47
C GLY A 231 14.54 -6.38 7.37
N GLY A 232 13.99 -6.46 6.15
CA GLY A 232 12.57 -6.64 5.88
C GLY A 232 11.73 -5.39 6.19
N GLY A 233 10.40 -5.54 6.17
CA GLY A 233 9.44 -4.52 6.58
C GLY A 233 8.54 -5.05 7.69
N VAL A 234 8.21 -4.20 8.68
CA VAL A 234 7.23 -4.50 9.73
C VAL A 234 6.57 -3.20 10.19
N ALA A 235 5.26 -3.22 10.41
CA ALA A 235 4.54 -2.07 10.97
C ALA A 235 3.38 -2.45 11.89
N TYR A 236 3.09 -1.58 12.85
CA TYR A 236 1.87 -1.68 13.63
C TYR A 236 0.67 -1.15 12.83
N LEU A 237 -0.45 -1.88 12.92
CA LEU A 237 -1.68 -1.53 12.25
C LEU A 237 -2.40 -0.32 12.89
N GLY A 238 -2.67 0.73 12.12
CA GLY A 238 -3.54 1.84 12.51
C GLY A 238 -3.00 2.68 13.68
N VAL A 239 -1.76 3.14 13.52
CA VAL A 239 -1.02 3.90 14.56
C VAL A 239 -0.70 5.34 14.16
N ALA A 240 -0.84 5.71 12.88
CA ALA A 240 -0.63 7.07 12.39
C ALA A 240 -1.48 8.09 13.18
N GLY A 241 -0.83 9.10 13.76
CA GLY A 241 -1.46 10.13 14.58
C GLY A 241 -1.91 9.68 15.98
N ARG A 242 -1.40 8.56 16.48
CA ARG A 242 -1.78 7.99 17.79
C ARG A 242 -0.56 7.69 18.70
N ASP A 243 -0.79 6.89 19.74
CA ASP A 243 0.16 6.51 20.79
C ASP A 243 1.40 5.75 20.28
N TYR A 244 1.30 5.14 19.10
CA TYR A 244 2.39 4.40 18.46
C TYR A 244 2.74 4.95 17.07
N SER A 245 2.60 6.26 16.86
CA SER A 245 2.85 6.90 15.56
C SER A 245 4.21 6.54 14.92
N GLY A 246 5.23 6.18 15.72
CA GLY A 246 6.55 5.72 15.27
C GLY A 246 6.71 4.22 14.97
N GLY A 247 5.62 3.46 14.97
CA GLY A 247 5.63 2.00 14.90
C GLY A 247 5.71 1.43 13.48
N GLY A 248 6.69 1.85 12.68
CA GLY A 248 6.97 1.28 11.36
C GLY A 248 8.47 1.21 11.09
N CYS A 249 8.89 0.19 10.34
CA CYS A 249 10.28 -0.02 9.94
C CYS A 249 10.36 -0.66 8.56
N THR A 250 11.31 -0.19 7.74
CA THR A 250 11.70 -0.79 6.48
C THR A 250 13.22 -0.88 6.40
N GLY A 251 13.76 -2.01 5.93
CA GLY A 251 15.19 -2.18 5.69
C GLY A 251 15.48 -2.98 4.43
N LEU A 252 16.22 -2.37 3.49
CA LEU A 252 16.82 -3.05 2.34
C LEU A 252 18.27 -2.59 2.14
N THR A 253 19.10 -3.43 1.53
CA THR A 253 20.50 -3.08 1.21
C THR A 253 20.64 -2.02 0.12
N ASP A 254 19.64 -1.93 -0.76
CA ASP A 254 19.56 -0.97 -1.86
C ASP A 254 18.33 -0.06 -1.63
N PRO A 255 18.41 0.95 -0.74
CA PRO A 255 17.26 1.74 -0.31
C PRO A 255 16.83 2.84 -1.32
N VAL A 256 16.72 2.47 -2.60
CA VAL A 256 16.37 3.35 -3.73
C VAL A 256 15.31 2.69 -4.61
N GLY A 257 14.68 3.47 -5.48
CA GLY A 257 13.71 2.97 -6.44
C GLY A 257 12.41 2.49 -5.80
N ASP A 258 11.47 2.07 -6.63
CA ASP A 258 10.17 1.58 -6.17
C ASP A 258 10.26 0.28 -5.37
N GLY A 259 11.29 -0.55 -5.59
CA GLY A 259 11.58 -1.71 -4.75
C GLY A 259 11.77 -1.36 -3.27
N PHE A 260 12.27 -0.16 -2.96
CA PHE A 260 12.31 0.36 -1.59
C PHE A 260 11.12 1.29 -1.28
N TYR A 261 10.82 2.23 -2.17
CA TYR A 261 9.85 3.31 -1.93
C TYR A 261 8.41 2.81 -1.91
N VAL A 262 8.05 1.88 -2.79
CA VAL A 262 6.68 1.41 -3.01
C VAL A 262 6.48 0.04 -2.38
N ASP A 263 7.29 -0.95 -2.76
CA ASP A 263 7.11 -2.33 -2.32
C ASP A 263 7.20 -2.46 -0.80
N TYR A 264 8.05 -1.66 -0.14
CA TYR A 264 8.24 -1.70 1.31
C TYR A 264 7.75 -0.42 2.01
N VAL A 265 8.34 0.77 1.77
CA VAL A 265 7.99 1.95 2.59
C VAL A 265 6.51 2.33 2.45
N ALA A 266 5.96 2.37 1.23
CA ALA A 266 4.54 2.66 1.03
C ALA A 266 3.64 1.57 1.62
N HIS A 267 4.06 0.30 1.54
CA HIS A 267 3.36 -0.84 2.15
C HIS A 267 3.27 -0.71 3.68
N GLU A 268 4.40 -0.51 4.34
CA GLU A 268 4.47 -0.42 5.80
C GLU A 268 3.77 0.84 6.33
N LEU A 269 3.85 1.96 5.59
CA LEU A 269 3.01 3.11 5.87
C LEU A 269 1.52 2.76 5.75
N GLY A 270 1.11 1.95 4.78
CA GLY A 270 -0.27 1.51 4.59
C GLY A 270 -0.81 0.79 5.82
N HIS A 271 0.00 -0.07 6.44
CA HIS A 271 -0.29 -0.65 7.76
C HIS A 271 -0.42 0.41 8.85
N GLN A 272 0.50 1.40 8.93
CA GLN A 272 0.36 2.50 9.89
C GLN A 272 -0.94 3.30 9.69
N PHE A 273 -1.48 3.34 8.48
CA PHE A 273 -2.79 3.90 8.12
C PHE A 273 -3.98 2.92 8.26
N GLY A 274 -3.74 1.68 8.69
CA GLY A 274 -4.78 0.73 9.07
C GLY A 274 -5.20 -0.26 8.00
N ALA A 275 -4.48 -0.34 6.88
CA ALA A 275 -4.75 -1.32 5.82
C ALA A 275 -4.22 -2.72 6.16
N ASN A 276 -5.00 -3.75 5.85
CA ASN A 276 -4.58 -5.15 5.92
C ASN A 276 -4.02 -5.62 4.56
N HIS A 277 -3.37 -6.78 4.60
CA HIS A 277 -2.91 -7.45 3.38
C HIS A 277 -4.06 -7.87 2.46
N THR A 278 -3.89 -7.68 1.16
CA THR A 278 -4.93 -7.93 0.15
C THR A 278 -4.77 -9.26 -0.60
N PHE A 279 -3.64 -9.94 -0.43
CA PHE A 279 -3.38 -11.23 -1.06
C PHE A 279 -4.30 -12.36 -0.53
N ASP A 280 -4.59 -13.34 -1.37
CA ASP A 280 -5.32 -14.58 -1.06
C ASP A 280 -4.46 -15.83 -1.32
N GLY A 281 -3.13 -15.71 -1.23
CA GLY A 281 -2.21 -16.83 -1.36
C GLY A 281 -2.22 -17.78 -0.15
N ALA A 282 -1.64 -18.97 -0.32
CA ALA A 282 -1.48 -19.98 0.72
C ALA A 282 -0.03 -20.44 0.92
N GLN A 283 0.90 -19.97 0.09
CA GLN A 283 2.33 -20.32 0.14
C GLN A 283 3.19 -19.14 0.61
N GLY A 284 4.44 -19.42 1.00
CA GLY A 284 5.40 -18.39 1.42
C GLY A 284 4.87 -17.51 2.55
N ALA A 285 5.10 -16.20 2.46
CA ALA A 285 4.60 -15.22 3.42
C ALA A 285 3.06 -15.02 3.37
N CYS A 286 2.39 -15.47 2.31
CA CYS A 286 0.93 -15.43 2.24
C CYS A 286 0.27 -16.47 3.16
N GLY A 287 1.00 -17.51 3.60
CA GLY A 287 0.44 -18.63 4.34
C GLY A 287 -0.23 -18.24 5.66
N GLY A 288 -1.53 -18.53 5.81
CA GLY A 288 -2.28 -18.33 7.06
C GLY A 288 -2.83 -16.91 7.28
N ASN A 289 -2.69 -16.03 6.29
CA ASN A 289 -3.05 -14.61 6.38
C ASN A 289 -4.37 -14.25 5.66
N GLY A 290 -5.16 -15.25 5.25
CA GLY A 290 -6.48 -15.05 4.66
C GLY A 290 -7.43 -14.25 5.57
N SER A 291 -7.97 -13.15 5.07
CA SER A 291 -8.81 -12.23 5.84
C SER A 291 -9.97 -11.67 4.99
N ALA A 292 -10.80 -10.82 5.59
CA ALA A 292 -11.82 -10.08 4.84
C ALA A 292 -11.23 -9.08 3.82
N ALA A 293 -9.94 -8.78 3.91
CA ALA A 293 -9.20 -7.95 2.97
C ALA A 293 -8.57 -8.74 1.82
N SER A 294 -8.52 -10.08 1.90
CA SER A 294 -7.89 -10.96 0.91
C SER A 294 -8.68 -11.04 -0.40
N VAL A 295 -8.58 -10.01 -1.24
CA VAL A 295 -9.35 -9.82 -2.47
C VAL A 295 -8.53 -9.94 -3.75
N GLU A 296 -7.24 -10.30 -3.66
CA GLU A 296 -6.36 -10.52 -4.81
C GLU A 296 -5.85 -11.98 -4.86
N PRO A 297 -5.89 -12.68 -6.01
CA PRO A 297 -5.46 -14.07 -6.08
C PRO A 297 -3.94 -14.22 -5.90
N GLY A 298 -3.49 -15.29 -5.25
CA GLY A 298 -2.04 -15.52 -5.04
C GLY A 298 -1.42 -14.41 -4.20
N SER A 299 -0.22 -13.93 -4.57
CA SER A 299 0.43 -12.78 -3.93
C SER A 299 -0.29 -11.45 -4.14
N GLY A 300 -1.27 -11.37 -5.04
CA GLY A 300 -1.76 -10.09 -5.55
C GLY A 300 -0.68 -9.26 -6.25
N SER A 301 -1.02 -8.01 -6.57
CA SER A 301 -0.16 -7.07 -7.28
C SER A 301 -0.18 -5.64 -6.70
N SER A 302 -1.16 -5.32 -5.85
CA SER A 302 -1.24 -4.00 -5.19
C SER A 302 -0.23 -3.77 -4.09
N ILE A 303 -0.10 -2.52 -3.64
CA ILE A 303 0.80 -2.14 -2.55
C ILE A 303 0.59 -2.99 -1.32
N MET A 304 -0.66 -3.19 -0.88
CA MET A 304 -0.93 -4.01 0.30
C MET A 304 -0.98 -5.51 0.01
N ALA A 305 -0.82 -5.93 -1.25
CA ALA A 305 -0.62 -7.33 -1.58
C ALA A 305 0.84 -7.76 -1.38
N TYR A 306 1.77 -6.79 -1.43
CA TYR A 306 3.19 -7.04 -1.20
C TYR A 306 3.74 -8.08 -2.19
N ALA A 307 3.57 -7.81 -3.49
CA ALA A 307 3.82 -8.81 -4.52
C ALA A 307 5.26 -9.36 -4.47
N GLY A 308 5.43 -10.67 -4.74
CA GLY A 308 6.74 -11.33 -4.86
C GLY A 308 7.24 -12.07 -3.60
N ILE A 309 6.43 -12.14 -2.53
CA ILE A 309 6.83 -12.74 -1.23
C ILE A 309 6.21 -14.11 -0.94
N CYS A 310 5.39 -14.65 -1.86
CA CYS A 310 4.54 -15.82 -1.66
C CYS A 310 5.02 -17.05 -2.43
N GLY A 311 6.21 -17.00 -3.05
CA GLY A 311 6.86 -18.11 -3.70
C GLY A 311 6.08 -18.60 -4.91
N THR A 312 5.68 -19.88 -4.94
CA THR A 312 4.90 -20.41 -6.10
C THR A 312 3.52 -19.78 -6.28
N ASP A 313 3.05 -18.98 -5.31
CA ASP A 313 1.83 -18.19 -5.41
C ASP A 313 2.06 -16.77 -5.97
N ASP A 314 3.30 -16.40 -6.31
CA ASP A 314 3.62 -15.07 -6.82
C ASP A 314 3.00 -14.82 -8.20
N LEU A 315 2.22 -13.75 -8.29
CA LEU A 315 1.69 -13.24 -9.55
C LEU A 315 2.78 -12.51 -10.34
N GLN A 316 3.58 -11.71 -9.65
CA GLN A 316 4.63 -10.88 -10.20
C GLN A 316 5.70 -10.64 -9.13
N PRO A 317 6.95 -10.32 -9.52
CA PRO A 317 8.07 -10.18 -8.59
C PRO A 317 8.03 -8.91 -7.75
N HIS A 318 7.36 -7.86 -8.23
CA HIS A 318 7.32 -6.55 -7.58
C HIS A 318 5.93 -5.95 -7.60
N THR A 319 5.69 -5.06 -6.65
CA THR A 319 4.41 -4.38 -6.48
C THR A 319 4.21 -3.34 -7.57
N ASP A 320 2.97 -3.23 -8.02
CA ASP A 320 2.58 -2.09 -8.83
C ASP A 320 2.12 -0.93 -7.92
N PRO A 321 2.36 0.32 -8.29
CA PRO A 321 2.28 1.45 -7.36
C PRO A 321 0.84 1.98 -7.22
N TYR A 322 -0.10 1.13 -6.82
CA TYR A 322 -1.49 1.48 -6.55
C TYR A 322 -2.01 0.77 -5.30
N PHE A 323 -2.97 1.40 -4.63
CA PHE A 323 -3.76 0.73 -3.63
C PHE A 323 -4.96 0.02 -4.27
N SER A 324 -5.25 -1.20 -3.80
CA SER A 324 -6.54 -1.84 -4.07
C SER A 324 -7.67 -1.02 -3.46
N GLN A 325 -8.89 -1.14 -3.97
CA GLN A 325 -10.01 -0.43 -3.35
C GLN A 325 -10.17 -0.82 -1.88
N HIS A 326 -9.99 -2.10 -1.53
CA HIS A 326 -10.13 -2.52 -0.14
C HIS A 326 -9.19 -1.72 0.77
N THR A 327 -7.96 -1.49 0.31
CA THR A 327 -6.98 -0.64 1.01
C THR A 327 -7.44 0.81 1.11
N ILE A 328 -7.95 1.38 0.02
CA ILE A 328 -8.48 2.76 -0.02
C ILE A 328 -9.60 2.92 1.01
N GLN A 329 -10.48 1.91 1.13
CA GLN A 329 -11.56 1.91 2.11
C GLN A 329 -11.07 1.79 3.55
N GLU A 330 -10.21 0.82 3.87
CA GLU A 330 -9.70 0.62 5.23
C GLU A 330 -8.91 1.84 5.71
N SER A 331 -8.00 2.34 4.88
CA SER A 331 -7.20 3.53 5.17
C SER A 331 -8.09 4.77 5.26
N GLY A 332 -9.03 4.95 4.32
CA GLY A 332 -9.99 6.06 4.33
C GLY A 332 -10.87 6.06 5.59
N ALA A 333 -11.35 4.89 6.02
CA ALA A 333 -12.10 4.73 7.27
C ALA A 333 -11.23 5.03 8.50
N TYR A 334 -9.94 4.66 8.47
CA TYR A 334 -9.02 5.01 9.54
C TYR A 334 -8.76 6.51 9.64
N ILE A 335 -8.52 7.15 8.50
CA ILE A 335 -8.20 8.57 8.38
C ILE A 335 -9.40 9.44 8.79
N SER A 336 -10.60 9.09 8.33
CA SER A 336 -11.83 9.86 8.61
C SER A 336 -12.50 9.50 9.93
N GLY A 337 -12.23 8.31 10.47
CA GLY A 337 -12.88 7.78 11.66
C GLY A 337 -12.46 8.47 12.95
N ARG A 338 -13.41 8.56 13.89
CA ARG A 338 -13.12 9.03 15.25
C ARG A 338 -12.30 7.97 15.97
N ARG A 339 -11.09 8.34 16.41
CA ARG A 339 -10.24 7.48 17.24
C ARG A 339 -10.25 7.93 18.69
N ARG A 340 -9.96 6.99 19.58
CA ARG A 340 -9.75 7.30 20.99
C ARG A 340 -8.51 8.19 21.09
N GLY A 341 -8.61 9.27 21.87
CA GLY A 341 -7.47 10.13 22.16
C GLY A 341 -6.31 9.38 22.79
N VAL A 342 -5.18 10.03 22.99
CA VAL A 342 -3.97 9.45 23.59
C VAL A 342 -3.80 9.97 25.01
N VAL A 343 -3.20 9.16 25.90
CA VAL A 343 -2.85 9.61 27.25
C VAL A 343 -1.46 10.21 27.20
N GLU A 344 -1.31 11.35 27.88
CA GLU A 344 -0.03 12.03 27.96
C GLU A 344 1.01 11.16 28.66
N VAL A 345 2.19 11.06 28.05
CA VAL A 345 3.38 10.47 28.66
C VAL A 345 4.56 11.36 28.34
N GLN A 346 5.27 11.78 29.38
CA GLN A 346 6.51 12.55 29.28
C GLN A 346 7.68 11.74 29.83
N GLN A 347 8.88 12.02 29.36
CA GLN A 347 10.11 11.38 29.81
C GLN A 347 11.10 12.43 30.27
N VAL A 348 11.59 12.26 31.49
CA VAL A 348 12.75 12.96 32.01
C VAL A 348 13.97 12.11 31.67
N SER A 349 14.84 12.63 30.81
CA SER A 349 16.10 11.99 30.43
C SER A 349 17.26 12.72 31.10
N LEU A 350 18.14 11.94 31.73
CA LEU A 350 19.30 12.42 32.49
C LEU A 350 20.59 11.84 31.93
N GLN A 351 21.67 12.61 32.07
CA GLN A 351 23.04 12.20 31.75
C GLN A 351 23.98 12.75 32.83
N GLY A 352 24.96 11.96 33.26
CA GLY A 352 25.86 12.34 34.36
C GLY A 352 25.19 12.41 35.73
N PHE A 353 24.02 11.75 35.90
CA PHE A 353 23.31 11.62 37.18
C PHE A 353 23.69 10.28 37.84
N ASP A 354 24.97 10.12 38.16
CA ASP A 354 25.60 8.85 38.51
C ASP A 354 26.21 8.83 39.92
N THR A 355 26.20 9.97 40.61
CA THR A 355 26.83 10.18 41.91
C THR A 355 25.79 10.60 42.95
N ASP A 356 25.83 10.00 44.14
CA ASP A 356 24.92 10.39 45.24
C ASP A 356 25.12 11.87 45.61
N GLY A 357 24.01 12.61 45.67
CA GLY A 357 24.02 14.06 45.81
C GLY A 357 23.83 14.84 44.51
N ASP A 358 23.93 14.19 43.34
CA ASP A 358 23.56 14.81 42.06
C ASP A 358 22.11 15.28 42.09
N THR A 359 21.81 16.37 41.40
CA THR A 359 20.48 16.99 41.44
C THR A 359 19.91 17.24 40.07
N VAL A 360 18.58 17.16 39.97
CA VAL A 360 17.81 17.68 38.84
C VAL A 360 16.65 18.51 39.38
N THR A 361 16.51 19.73 38.88
CA THR A 361 15.41 20.62 39.22
C THR A 361 14.40 20.66 38.09
N LEU A 362 13.16 20.29 38.38
CA LEU A 362 12.02 20.38 37.46
C LEU A 362 11.20 21.62 37.79
N SER A 363 10.82 22.39 36.77
CA SER A 363 10.08 23.64 36.90
C SER A 363 8.90 23.67 35.92
N LEU A 364 7.71 24.06 36.39
CA LEU A 364 6.54 24.25 35.55
C LEU A 364 5.77 25.49 36.01
N GLY A 365 5.73 26.51 35.17
CA GLY A 365 5.25 27.84 35.55
C GLY A 365 6.08 28.40 36.72
N GLY A 366 5.43 28.80 37.81
CA GLY A 366 6.10 29.30 39.02
C GLY A 366 6.45 28.23 40.06
N ARG A 367 6.18 26.94 39.78
CA ARG A 367 6.41 25.83 40.73
C ARG A 367 7.71 25.11 40.36
N THR A 368 8.46 24.69 41.38
CA THR A 368 9.72 23.96 41.19
C THR A 368 9.83 22.82 42.21
N THR A 369 10.53 21.76 41.83
CA THR A 369 10.95 20.69 42.73
C THR A 369 12.35 20.22 42.35
N THR A 370 13.20 19.98 43.35
CA THR A 370 14.55 19.41 43.14
C THR A 370 14.55 17.96 43.59
N LEU A 371 15.00 17.08 42.71
CA LEU A 371 15.22 15.67 42.99
C LEU A 371 16.72 15.46 43.18
N THR A 372 17.11 14.72 44.21
CA THR A 372 18.52 14.44 44.54
C THR A 372 18.76 12.94 44.48
N ARG A 373 19.80 12.50 43.79
CA ARG A 373 20.23 11.11 43.73
C ARG A 373 20.67 10.63 45.11
N GLY A 374 20.29 9.39 45.46
CA GLY A 374 20.61 8.74 46.74
C GLY A 374 19.38 8.08 47.37
N ASP A 375 19.42 7.81 48.68
CA ASP A 375 18.37 7.07 49.41
C ASP A 375 16.96 7.67 49.26
N GLY A 376 16.85 8.97 49.01
CA GLY A 376 15.59 9.69 48.81
C GLY A 376 14.99 9.55 47.42
N TYR A 377 15.75 9.11 46.41
CA TYR A 377 15.34 9.02 45.01
C TYR A 377 14.49 7.76 44.73
N THR A 378 13.44 7.59 45.51
CA THR A 378 12.50 6.46 45.37
C THR A 378 11.35 6.82 44.43
N ARG A 379 10.74 5.82 43.79
CA ARG A 379 9.53 5.99 42.97
C ARG A 379 8.44 6.80 43.68
N ALA A 380 8.18 6.50 44.95
CA ALA A 380 7.14 7.17 45.73
C ALA A 380 7.49 8.63 46.03
N ALA A 381 8.76 8.93 46.31
CA ALA A 381 9.22 10.30 46.52
C ALA A 381 9.14 11.13 45.24
N VAL A 382 9.68 10.62 44.14
CA VAL A 382 9.61 11.29 42.83
C VAL A 382 8.17 11.48 42.39
N GLN A 383 7.30 10.48 42.57
CA GLN A 383 5.88 10.61 42.21
C GLN A 383 5.18 11.71 43.00
N ARG A 384 5.43 11.83 44.30
CA ARG A 384 4.86 12.93 45.11
C ARG A 384 5.37 14.28 44.62
N SER A 385 6.69 14.45 44.48
CA SER A 385 7.30 15.69 44.01
C SER A 385 6.78 16.12 42.64
N VAL A 386 6.65 15.19 41.69
CA VAL A 386 6.13 15.48 40.35
C VAL A 386 4.63 15.76 40.40
N THR A 387 3.83 14.98 41.14
CA THR A 387 2.39 15.24 41.33
C THR A 387 2.16 16.64 41.88
N ASP A 388 2.93 17.04 42.88
CA ASP A 388 2.86 18.38 43.46
C ASP A 388 3.27 19.43 42.43
N LEU A 389 4.33 19.21 41.65
CA LEU A 389 4.76 20.13 40.58
C LEU A 389 3.66 20.34 39.53
N VAL A 390 3.15 19.25 38.94
CA VAL A 390 2.20 19.31 37.81
C VAL A 390 0.76 19.57 38.23
N GLY A 391 0.45 19.40 39.52
CA GLY A 391 -0.90 19.65 40.07
C GLY A 391 -1.95 18.63 39.67
N THR A 392 -1.55 17.46 39.16
CA THR A 392 -2.42 16.35 38.80
C THR A 392 -1.78 15.04 39.22
N ASP A 393 -2.61 14.04 39.52
CA ASP A 393 -2.11 12.71 39.88
C ASP A 393 -1.40 12.07 38.67
N VAL A 394 -0.17 11.59 38.90
CA VAL A 394 0.66 10.93 37.88
C VAL A 394 1.23 9.63 38.42
N ARG A 395 1.73 8.80 37.51
CA ARG A 395 2.50 7.60 37.86
C ARG A 395 3.89 7.69 37.29
N ILE A 396 4.87 7.41 38.13
CA ILE A 396 6.26 7.35 37.71
C ILE A 396 6.59 5.92 37.30
N ALA A 397 7.25 5.77 36.16
CA ALA A 397 7.80 4.51 35.69
C ALA A 397 9.29 4.67 35.35
N GLY A 398 9.97 3.53 35.20
CA GLY A 398 11.37 3.52 34.75
C GLY A 398 11.52 4.19 33.38
N TRP A 399 12.74 4.65 33.10
CA TRP A 399 13.13 5.15 31.79
C TRP A 399 12.85 4.07 30.71
N ALA A 400 12.30 4.47 29.56
CA ALA A 400 11.84 3.58 28.48
C ALA A 400 10.68 2.61 28.82
N TYR A 401 9.93 2.84 29.90
CA TYR A 401 8.69 2.10 30.14
C TYR A 401 7.71 2.25 28.96
N ASP A 402 7.00 1.18 28.63
CA ASP A 402 5.88 1.23 27.69
C ASP A 402 4.54 1.15 28.46
N PRO A 403 3.88 2.30 28.72
CA PRO A 403 2.64 2.32 29.47
C PRO A 403 1.47 1.66 28.74
N TYR A 404 1.60 1.44 27.44
CA TYR A 404 0.58 0.83 26.60
C TYR A 404 0.73 -0.70 26.48
N GLN A 405 1.67 -1.28 27.25
CA GLN A 405 1.87 -2.71 27.55
C GLN A 405 2.14 -3.63 26.36
N PHE A 406 3.36 -3.54 25.82
CA PHE A 406 3.88 -4.55 24.91
C PHE A 406 5.04 -5.44 25.35
N GLY A 407 5.70 -5.15 26.47
CA GLY A 407 6.72 -6.08 26.98
C GLY A 407 7.88 -6.37 26.01
N PHE A 408 8.26 -5.43 25.15
CA PHE A 408 9.41 -5.57 24.25
C PHE A 408 10.74 -5.14 24.88
N SER A 409 10.71 -4.51 26.06
CA SER A 409 11.89 -4.47 26.92
C SER A 409 12.13 -5.88 27.49
N THR A 410 13.39 -6.32 27.48
CA THR A 410 13.85 -7.59 28.07
C THR A 410 13.62 -7.67 29.59
N ASP A 411 13.09 -6.62 30.22
CA ASP A 411 12.56 -6.61 31.57
C ASP A 411 11.05 -6.31 31.57
N PRO A 412 10.17 -7.34 31.51
CA PRO A 412 8.73 -7.18 31.63
C PRO A 412 8.37 -6.78 33.07
N GLY A 413 8.57 -5.51 33.39
CA GLY A 413 8.02 -4.87 34.57
C GLY A 413 8.62 -5.35 35.89
N VAL A 414 9.67 -4.67 36.33
CA VAL A 414 9.44 -3.93 37.58
C VAL A 414 8.68 -2.67 37.20
N VAL A 415 7.61 -2.39 37.93
CA VAL A 415 7.10 -1.03 38.06
C VAL A 415 8.26 -0.18 38.61
N GLY A 416 9.07 0.33 37.69
CA GLY A 416 10.48 0.62 37.94
C GLY A 416 10.67 1.88 38.75
N ARG A 417 11.64 1.86 39.65
CA ARG A 417 12.16 3.09 40.25
C ARG A 417 12.73 3.97 39.13
N PRO A 418 12.73 5.30 39.30
CA PRO A 418 13.60 6.17 38.53
C PRO A 418 15.02 5.59 38.44
N SER A 419 15.62 5.60 37.27
CA SER A 419 17.00 5.18 37.05
C SER A 419 17.92 6.40 36.96
N ASP A 420 19.22 6.14 36.89
CA ASP A 420 20.23 7.17 36.65
C ASP A 420 20.08 7.82 35.27
N ALA A 421 19.48 7.11 34.30
CA ALA A 421 19.10 7.65 33.01
C ALA A 421 17.80 8.49 33.03
N GLY A 422 17.05 8.45 34.14
CA GLY A 422 15.81 9.22 34.35
C GLY A 422 14.57 8.37 34.57
N PHE A 423 13.40 8.89 34.18
CA PHE A 423 12.10 8.28 34.44
C PHE A 423 10.99 8.80 33.51
N GLN A 424 9.88 8.08 33.42
CA GLN A 424 8.67 8.54 32.73
C GLN A 424 7.60 9.04 33.70
N VAL A 425 6.89 10.09 33.28
CA VAL A 425 5.71 10.65 33.92
C VAL A 425 4.49 10.26 33.09
N VAL A 426 3.67 9.35 33.62
CA VAL A 426 2.45 8.86 32.98
C VAL A 426 1.24 9.54 33.62
N TYR A 427 0.47 10.30 32.84
CA TYR A 427 -0.71 11.03 33.31
C TYR A 427 -1.96 10.12 33.35
N ALA A 428 -1.86 9.04 34.11
CA ALA A 428 -2.91 8.05 34.31
C ALA A 428 -2.97 7.58 35.76
N PRO A 429 -4.14 7.13 36.26
CA PRO A 429 -4.27 6.65 37.63
C PRO A 429 -3.54 5.32 37.89
N SER A 430 -3.20 4.56 36.83
CA SER A 430 -2.40 3.35 36.92
C SER A 430 -1.43 3.22 35.73
N LEU A 431 -0.28 2.59 35.95
CA LEU A 431 0.66 2.25 34.88
C LEU A 431 0.16 1.10 33.99
N ARG A 432 -0.75 0.27 34.49
CA ARG A 432 -1.22 -0.93 33.77
C ARG A 432 -2.42 -0.67 32.86
N SER A 433 -3.05 0.50 32.98
CA SER A 433 -4.24 0.86 32.22
C SER A 433 -4.20 2.36 31.87
N PRO A 434 -3.46 2.77 30.82
CA PRO A 434 -3.58 4.12 30.25
C PRO A 434 -4.96 4.35 29.61
N LYS A 435 -5.89 3.38 29.71
CA LYS A 435 -7.28 3.55 29.33
C LYS A 435 -8.01 4.51 30.30
N GLU A 436 -7.55 4.64 31.52
CA GLU A 436 -8.23 5.42 32.59
C GLU A 436 -7.68 6.84 32.78
N GLY A 437 -6.60 7.21 32.09
CA GLY A 437 -6.01 8.55 32.18
C GLY A 437 -6.78 9.63 31.42
N GLU A 438 -6.57 10.88 31.84
CA GLU A 438 -7.06 12.05 31.10
C GLU A 438 -6.33 12.15 29.75
N ARG A 439 -7.10 12.35 28.67
CA ARG A 439 -6.57 12.45 27.30
C ARG A 439 -6.43 13.92 26.95
N VAL A 440 -5.50 14.57 27.64
CA VAL A 440 -5.27 16.01 27.58
C VAL A 440 -3.78 16.22 27.38
N ASP A 441 -3.43 17.04 26.39
CA ASP A 441 -2.07 17.52 26.11
C ASP A 441 -1.57 18.31 27.33
N ARG A 442 -0.35 18.04 27.81
CA ARG A 442 0.20 18.68 29.01
C ARG A 442 1.48 19.44 28.69
N PRO A 443 1.67 20.63 29.28
CA PRO A 443 2.94 21.32 29.15
C PRO A 443 4.07 20.49 29.75
N GLU A 444 5.21 20.46 29.06
CA GLU A 444 6.43 19.81 29.52
C GLU A 444 7.09 20.66 30.63
N PRO A 445 7.44 20.10 31.79
CA PRO A 445 8.30 20.77 32.75
C PRO A 445 9.69 21.05 32.17
N VAL A 446 10.28 22.19 32.54
CA VAL A 446 11.69 22.47 32.26
C VAL A 446 12.55 21.70 33.25
N ALA A 447 13.52 20.93 32.77
CA ALA A 447 14.51 20.27 33.61
C ALA A 447 15.87 20.97 33.52
N VAL A 448 16.50 21.17 34.68
CA VAL A 448 17.86 21.70 34.80
C VAL A 448 18.66 20.81 35.73
N GLY A 449 19.73 20.20 35.23
CA GLY A 449 20.64 19.40 36.04
C GLY A 449 21.55 20.27 36.90
N GLY A 450 21.97 19.72 38.04
CA GLY A 450 23.05 20.28 38.85
C GLY A 450 24.41 20.18 38.13
N PRO A 451 25.52 20.56 38.80
CA PRO A 451 26.86 20.48 38.20
C PRO A 451 27.15 19.08 37.65
N GLY A 452 27.51 18.97 36.36
CA GLY A 452 27.82 17.70 35.70
C GLY A 452 26.61 16.91 35.17
N VAL A 453 25.39 17.29 35.57
CA VAL A 453 24.16 16.62 35.14
C VAL A 453 23.53 17.37 33.97
N GLN A 454 23.27 16.66 32.87
CA GLN A 454 22.38 17.16 31.82
C GLN A 454 20.98 16.57 32.03
N ALA A 455 19.95 17.40 31.86
CA ALA A 455 18.57 16.98 32.03
C ALA A 455 17.69 17.59 30.95
N ARG A 456 16.74 16.79 30.45
CA ARG A 456 15.70 17.25 29.53
C ARG A 456 14.39 16.54 29.82
N VAL A 457 13.28 17.21 29.51
CA VAL A 457 11.96 16.57 29.46
C VAL A 457 11.50 16.59 28.02
N VAL A 458 10.95 15.46 27.57
CA VAL A 458 10.38 15.30 26.24
C VAL A 458 9.05 14.56 26.34
N GLU A 459 8.06 15.00 25.59
CA GLU A 459 6.82 14.26 25.40
C GLU A 459 7.08 13.02 24.54
N VAL A 460 6.73 11.85 25.07
CA VAL A 460 6.87 10.55 24.38
C VAL A 460 5.55 9.98 23.87
N ALA A 461 4.43 10.50 24.36
CA ALA A 461 3.12 10.31 23.77
C ALA A 461 2.28 11.55 24.05
N ARG A 462 1.86 12.23 22.99
CA ARG A 462 1.05 13.44 23.07
C ARG A 462 -0.36 13.14 23.55
N GLY A 463 -0.74 13.66 24.71
CA GLY A 463 -2.08 13.59 25.23
C GLY A 463 -3.06 14.38 24.36
N GLY A 464 -4.33 13.97 24.30
CA GLY A 464 -5.35 14.72 23.57
C GLY A 464 -6.10 13.90 22.53
N ALA A 465 -6.77 14.60 21.62
CA ALA A 465 -7.44 13.99 20.49
C ALA A 465 -6.44 13.28 19.57
N ALA A 466 -6.84 12.14 19.01
CA ALA A 466 -6.04 11.48 18.00
C ALA A 466 -5.91 12.36 16.74
N ARG A 467 -4.73 12.32 16.11
CA ARG A 467 -4.41 13.05 14.88
C ARG A 467 -4.39 12.13 13.66
N ASN A 468 -5.13 11.02 13.69
CA ASN A 468 -5.21 10.06 12.59
C ASN A 468 -5.72 10.69 11.28
N GLY A 469 -6.43 11.81 11.36
CA GLY A 469 -6.87 12.57 10.20
C GLY A 469 -5.84 13.55 9.62
N GLY A 470 -4.66 13.70 10.23
CA GLY A 470 -3.68 14.72 9.83
C GLY A 470 -4.24 16.15 9.92
N GLU A 471 -3.52 17.11 9.35
CA GLU A 471 -4.04 18.45 9.08
C GLU A 471 -4.90 18.39 7.82
N ALA A 472 -6.22 18.57 7.99
CA ALA A 472 -7.19 18.44 6.90
C ALA A 472 -7.60 19.81 6.37
N GLU A 473 -7.56 19.96 5.05
CA GLU A 473 -7.97 21.17 4.33
C GLU A 473 -8.78 20.82 3.08
N ALA A 474 -9.70 21.71 2.70
CA ALA A 474 -10.44 21.55 1.45
C ALA A 474 -9.46 21.74 0.28
N SER A 475 -9.32 20.74 -0.60
CA SER A 475 -8.39 20.84 -1.73
C SER A 475 -8.90 21.75 -2.86
N GLY A 476 -10.21 22.01 -2.89
CA GLY A 476 -10.87 22.62 -4.04
C GLY A 476 -11.26 21.63 -5.15
N ASN A 477 -10.85 20.36 -5.02
CA ASN A 477 -11.23 19.26 -5.91
C ASN A 477 -12.50 18.55 -5.41
N THR A 478 -13.27 17.96 -6.32
CA THR A 478 -14.52 17.23 -6.09
C THR A 478 -14.37 15.82 -6.62
N ARG A 479 -14.78 14.83 -5.82
CA ARG A 479 -14.66 13.42 -6.20
C ARG A 479 -15.40 13.10 -7.50
N PRO A 480 -14.86 12.19 -8.33
CA PRO A 480 -15.55 11.68 -9.51
C PRO A 480 -16.90 11.04 -9.16
N VAL A 481 -17.83 11.06 -10.11
CA VAL A 481 -19.10 10.33 -10.03
C VAL A 481 -19.02 9.11 -10.93
N VAL A 482 -19.05 7.92 -10.35
CA VAL A 482 -18.81 6.65 -11.06
C VAL A 482 -20.12 5.90 -11.26
N THR A 483 -20.22 5.23 -12.40
CA THR A 483 -21.33 4.35 -12.76
C THR A 483 -20.82 2.99 -13.20
N ALA A 484 -21.45 1.94 -12.70
CA ALA A 484 -21.20 0.56 -13.06
C ALA A 484 -22.42 -0.01 -13.80
N PRO A 485 -22.24 -1.07 -14.62
CA PRO A 485 -23.34 -1.70 -15.32
C PRO A 485 -24.26 -2.45 -14.33
N ALA A 486 -25.46 -2.82 -14.78
CA ALA A 486 -26.45 -3.47 -13.93
C ALA A 486 -26.00 -4.89 -13.48
N ALA A 487 -26.52 -5.38 -12.36
CA ALA A 487 -26.32 -6.77 -11.97
C ALA A 487 -26.87 -7.73 -13.04
N ALA A 488 -26.17 -8.85 -13.27
CA ALA A 488 -26.59 -9.86 -14.24
C ALA A 488 -26.26 -11.28 -13.77
N THR A 489 -26.84 -12.26 -14.47
CA THR A 489 -26.45 -13.67 -14.34
C THR A 489 -25.64 -14.10 -15.55
N ILE A 490 -24.44 -14.65 -15.32
CA ILE A 490 -23.51 -15.12 -16.34
C ILE A 490 -23.30 -16.64 -16.27
N PRO A 491 -22.99 -17.30 -17.40
CA PRO A 491 -22.68 -18.73 -17.42
C PRO A 491 -21.29 -19.05 -16.83
N VAL A 492 -21.10 -20.29 -16.36
CA VAL A 492 -19.79 -20.78 -15.95
C VAL A 492 -18.81 -20.85 -17.12
N ARG A 493 -17.51 -20.76 -16.83
CA ARG A 493 -16.40 -21.03 -17.77
C ARG A 493 -16.51 -20.26 -19.10
N THR A 494 -17.01 -19.04 -19.04
CA THR A 494 -17.25 -18.20 -20.22
C THR A 494 -16.67 -16.81 -19.99
N PRO A 495 -15.82 -16.30 -20.90
CA PRO A 495 -15.33 -14.93 -20.84
C PRO A 495 -16.44 -13.90 -20.77
N PHE A 496 -16.20 -12.81 -20.06
CA PHE A 496 -17.12 -11.68 -19.96
C PHE A 496 -16.39 -10.35 -19.95
N LYS A 497 -17.09 -9.27 -20.29
CA LYS A 497 -16.56 -7.91 -20.25
C LYS A 497 -17.45 -7.01 -19.41
N LEU A 498 -16.83 -6.13 -18.63
CA LEU A 498 -17.51 -5.09 -17.87
C LEU A 498 -17.12 -3.73 -18.41
N GLU A 499 -18.12 -2.88 -18.57
CA GLU A 499 -17.96 -1.51 -19.05
C GLU A 499 -18.75 -0.60 -18.11
N GLY A 500 -18.07 0.38 -17.53
CA GLY A 500 -18.68 1.44 -16.76
C GLY A 500 -18.22 2.80 -17.27
N GLY A 501 -18.35 3.81 -16.43
CA GLY A 501 -17.87 5.15 -16.75
C GLY A 501 -17.93 6.07 -15.55
N ALA A 502 -17.28 7.23 -15.67
CA ALA A 502 -17.35 8.26 -14.65
C ALA A 502 -17.33 9.65 -15.29
N THR A 503 -17.76 10.64 -14.51
CA THR A 503 -17.60 12.06 -14.82
C THR A 503 -16.92 12.74 -13.65
N ASP A 504 -15.99 13.64 -13.94
CA ASP A 504 -15.36 14.48 -12.94
C ASP A 504 -16.04 15.86 -12.91
N PRO A 505 -16.53 16.35 -11.75
CA PRO A 505 -17.18 17.65 -11.67
C PRO A 505 -16.26 18.85 -11.99
N ASP A 506 -14.96 18.71 -11.76
CA ASP A 506 -13.96 19.75 -12.00
C ASP A 506 -13.32 19.62 -13.39
N GLY A 507 -13.64 18.55 -14.11
CA GLY A 507 -13.18 18.27 -15.47
C GLY A 507 -11.81 17.62 -15.52
N ASP A 508 -11.34 17.05 -14.41
CA ASP A 508 -10.08 16.33 -14.37
C ASP A 508 -10.14 15.04 -15.23
N PRO A 509 -9.06 14.74 -16.00
CA PRO A 509 -8.85 13.44 -16.60
C PRO A 509 -8.98 12.30 -15.59
N LEU A 510 -9.63 11.22 -16.01
CA LEU A 510 -9.89 10.06 -15.16
C LEU A 510 -9.14 8.83 -15.65
N VAL A 511 -8.59 8.09 -14.69
CA VAL A 511 -8.10 6.72 -14.88
C VAL A 511 -8.92 5.74 -14.06
N TYR A 512 -8.97 4.49 -14.52
CA TYR A 512 -9.90 3.47 -14.06
C TYR A 512 -9.16 2.18 -13.69
N SER A 513 -9.66 1.50 -12.65
CA SER A 513 -9.34 0.11 -12.35
C SER A 513 -10.62 -0.69 -12.12
N TRP A 514 -10.62 -1.93 -12.61
CA TRP A 514 -11.67 -2.90 -12.34
C TRP A 514 -11.10 -4.01 -11.45
N GLU A 515 -11.72 -4.24 -10.29
CA GLU A 515 -11.26 -5.19 -9.28
C GLU A 515 -12.39 -6.15 -8.90
N GLN A 516 -12.05 -7.40 -8.59
CA GLN A 516 -12.98 -8.30 -7.92
C GLN A 516 -12.84 -8.10 -6.40
N ASP A 517 -13.95 -7.86 -5.70
CA ASP A 517 -13.99 -7.52 -4.27
C ASP A 517 -14.63 -8.68 -3.46
N ASP A 518 -14.25 -9.92 -3.78
CA ASP A 518 -14.70 -11.12 -3.07
C ASP A 518 -13.57 -11.64 -2.17
N PRO A 519 -13.71 -11.58 -0.83
CA PRO A 519 -12.66 -12.03 0.06
C PRO A 519 -12.46 -13.55 -0.03
N GLY A 520 -11.22 -14.03 0.08
CA GLY A 520 -10.89 -15.44 0.09
C GLY A 520 -10.55 -16.00 1.48
N TYR A 521 -10.01 -17.22 1.49
CA TYR A 521 -9.62 -17.96 2.70
C TYR A 521 -8.12 -18.32 2.71
N GLY A 522 -7.33 -17.80 1.78
CA GLY A 522 -5.99 -18.27 1.42
C GLY A 522 -6.06 -19.47 0.47
N THR A 523 -6.20 -19.21 -0.83
CA THR A 523 -6.21 -20.21 -1.89
C THR A 523 -4.93 -20.18 -2.70
N ALA A 524 -4.17 -21.29 -2.70
CA ALA A 524 -2.98 -21.40 -3.54
C ALA A 524 -3.26 -21.03 -5.00
N LEU A 525 -2.39 -20.22 -5.61
CA LEU A 525 -2.58 -19.67 -6.95
C LEU A 525 -2.78 -20.81 -7.97
N LEU A 526 -1.90 -21.81 -7.93
CA LEU A 526 -1.87 -22.96 -8.85
C LEU A 526 -2.95 -24.03 -8.55
N SER A 527 -3.96 -23.69 -7.76
CA SER A 527 -5.09 -24.56 -7.47
C SER A 527 -6.17 -24.46 -8.54
N ASN A 528 -6.61 -25.59 -9.08
CA ASN A 528 -7.83 -25.67 -9.89
C ASN A 528 -9.12 -25.70 -9.05
N LYS A 529 -9.00 -25.70 -7.71
CA LYS A 529 -10.14 -25.72 -6.78
C LYS A 529 -10.37 -24.34 -6.17
N LYS A 530 -10.73 -23.37 -7.01
CA LYS A 530 -11.09 -22.00 -6.59
C LYS A 530 -12.58 -21.91 -6.31
N VAL A 531 -12.97 -22.33 -5.10
CA VAL A 531 -14.40 -22.38 -4.68
C VAL A 531 -14.86 -21.03 -4.14
N PHE A 532 -13.98 -20.32 -3.45
CA PHE A 532 -14.26 -19.03 -2.81
C PHE A 532 -13.20 -18.00 -3.19
N GLY A 533 -13.53 -16.73 -2.98
CA GLY A 533 -12.59 -15.63 -3.06
C GLY A 533 -12.34 -15.13 -4.49
N PRO A 534 -11.21 -14.43 -4.68
CA PRO A 534 -10.92 -13.75 -5.92
C PRO A 534 -10.42 -14.73 -6.98
N LEU A 535 -10.91 -14.52 -8.20
CA LEU A 535 -10.59 -15.32 -9.38
C LEU A 535 -9.76 -14.55 -10.40
N PHE A 536 -9.84 -13.22 -10.38
CA PHE A 536 -9.21 -12.32 -11.35
C PHE A 536 -8.26 -11.36 -10.63
N ARG A 537 -7.02 -11.26 -11.09
CA ARG A 537 -6.04 -10.26 -10.64
C ARG A 537 -6.51 -8.83 -10.92
N GLN A 538 -5.85 -7.81 -10.38
CA GLN A 538 -6.27 -6.42 -10.57
C GLN A 538 -6.00 -5.91 -11.99
N PHE A 539 -4.84 -6.25 -12.55
CA PHE A 539 -4.43 -5.86 -13.91
C PHE A 539 -4.42 -7.07 -14.84
N GLY A 540 -4.78 -6.86 -16.10
CA GLY A 540 -4.91 -7.93 -17.09
C GLY A 540 -3.60 -8.65 -17.43
N ASP A 541 -2.45 -8.08 -17.09
CA ASP A 541 -1.11 -8.67 -17.30
C ASP A 541 -0.29 -8.64 -16.00
N ASN A 542 0.67 -9.56 -15.85
CA ASN A 542 1.61 -9.50 -14.73
C ASN A 542 2.74 -8.53 -15.05
N ALA A 543 3.09 -7.67 -14.09
CA ALA A 543 4.21 -6.77 -14.26
C ALA A 543 5.53 -7.54 -14.40
N ARG A 544 6.38 -7.10 -15.33
CA ARG A 544 7.69 -7.69 -15.60
C ARG A 544 8.79 -6.75 -15.16
N VAL A 545 8.93 -6.64 -13.84
CA VAL A 545 9.94 -5.80 -13.21
C VAL A 545 11.05 -6.72 -12.70
N GLY A 546 12.27 -6.57 -13.24
CA GLY A 546 13.44 -7.27 -12.69
C GLY A 546 14.06 -6.49 -11.53
N ARG A 547 14.99 -7.13 -10.79
CA ARG A 547 15.69 -6.50 -9.66
C ARG A 547 16.35 -5.16 -10.01
N ASP A 548 16.99 -5.06 -11.17
CA ASP A 548 17.65 -3.80 -11.58
C ASP A 548 16.62 -2.71 -11.90
N ALA A 549 15.50 -3.09 -12.52
CA ALA A 549 14.42 -2.16 -12.86
C ALA A 549 13.69 -1.65 -11.61
N SER A 550 13.65 -2.42 -10.52
CA SER A 550 13.04 -1.98 -9.26
C SER A 550 13.88 -0.95 -8.49
N LEU A 551 15.12 -0.70 -8.91
CA LEU A 551 15.95 0.39 -8.39
C LEU A 551 15.61 1.77 -9.01
N GLU A 552 14.69 1.81 -9.96
CA GLU A 552 14.14 3.03 -10.57
C GLU A 552 12.77 3.39 -9.98
N SER A 553 12.36 4.66 -10.06
CA SER A 553 11.05 5.11 -9.55
C SER A 553 10.31 6.03 -10.55
N PRO A 554 9.24 5.56 -11.23
CA PRO A 554 8.66 4.22 -11.18
C PRO A 554 9.55 3.16 -11.80
N SER A 555 9.38 1.91 -11.39
CA SER A 555 10.04 0.78 -12.04
C SER A 555 9.50 0.60 -13.46
N PRO A 556 10.36 0.49 -14.49
CA PRO A 556 9.93 0.14 -15.83
C PRO A 556 9.18 -1.21 -15.86
N GLY A 557 8.04 -1.25 -16.55
CA GLY A 557 7.23 -2.47 -16.69
C GLY A 557 6.19 -2.72 -15.60
N GLN A 558 6.01 -1.78 -14.65
CA GLN A 558 4.87 -1.77 -13.73
C GLN A 558 3.55 -1.55 -14.49
N ASN A 559 2.48 -2.14 -13.96
CA ASN A 559 1.12 -1.83 -14.41
C ASN A 559 0.62 -0.52 -13.78
N GLY A 560 -0.34 0.11 -14.45
CA GLY A 560 -1.00 1.31 -13.97
C GLY A 560 -2.47 1.36 -14.38
N ALA A 561 -3.27 2.11 -13.62
CA ALA A 561 -4.65 2.40 -13.99
C ALA A 561 -4.69 3.07 -15.37
N SER A 562 -5.67 2.69 -16.19
CA SER A 562 -5.75 3.12 -17.59
C SER A 562 -6.91 4.10 -17.80
N THR A 563 -6.92 4.81 -18.91
CA THR A 563 -8.07 5.66 -19.30
C THR A 563 -9.27 4.84 -19.81
N LEU A 564 -9.15 3.50 -19.90
CA LEU A 564 -10.21 2.61 -20.33
C LEU A 564 -11.09 2.21 -19.16
N SER A 565 -12.39 2.55 -19.23
CA SER A 565 -13.40 2.12 -18.26
C SER A 565 -13.96 0.71 -18.53
N VAL A 566 -13.38 -0.01 -19.50
CA VAL A 566 -13.75 -1.36 -19.90
C VAL A 566 -12.65 -2.35 -19.50
N ARG A 567 -13.03 -3.51 -18.96
CA ARG A 567 -12.12 -4.62 -18.70
C ARG A 567 -12.72 -5.94 -19.17
N TRP A 568 -11.86 -6.78 -19.74
CA TRP A 568 -12.16 -8.15 -20.16
C TRP A 568 -11.70 -9.11 -19.07
N PHE A 569 -12.50 -10.16 -18.83
CA PHE A 569 -12.23 -11.19 -17.83
C PHE A 569 -12.35 -12.60 -18.44
N PRO A 570 -11.23 -13.31 -18.63
CA PRO A 570 -9.84 -12.86 -18.56
C PRO A 570 -9.52 -11.72 -19.53
N ASP A 571 -8.34 -11.13 -19.41
CA ASP A 571 -7.83 -10.18 -20.41
C ASP A 571 -8.02 -10.72 -21.84
N LEU A 572 -8.40 -9.84 -22.77
CA LEU A 572 -8.77 -10.26 -24.12
C LEU A 572 -7.60 -10.94 -24.84
N ALA A 573 -6.35 -10.49 -24.63
CA ALA A 573 -5.18 -11.12 -25.22
C ALA A 573 -5.02 -12.57 -24.72
N GLN A 574 -5.33 -12.85 -23.45
CA GLN A 574 -5.30 -14.20 -22.90
C GLN A 574 -6.40 -15.08 -23.49
N VAL A 575 -7.60 -14.52 -23.71
CA VAL A 575 -8.71 -15.23 -24.36
C VAL A 575 -8.32 -15.61 -25.80
N LEU A 576 -7.73 -14.67 -26.55
CA LEU A 576 -7.27 -14.88 -27.93
C LEU A 576 -6.14 -15.89 -28.04
N ALA A 577 -5.26 -15.95 -27.03
CA ALA A 577 -4.18 -16.93 -26.93
C ALA A 577 -4.65 -18.30 -26.38
N GLY A 578 -5.89 -18.41 -25.92
CA GLY A 578 -6.43 -19.63 -25.31
C GLY A 578 -5.83 -19.97 -23.95
N HIS A 579 -5.23 -18.99 -23.26
CA HIS A 579 -4.62 -19.15 -21.94
C HIS A 579 -5.65 -19.13 -20.80
N THR A 580 -6.76 -19.85 -20.97
CA THR A 580 -7.89 -19.84 -20.02
C THR A 580 -8.34 -21.24 -19.66
N ASN A 581 -9.09 -21.37 -18.56
CA ASN A 581 -9.74 -22.62 -18.16
C ASN A 581 -11.09 -22.84 -18.89
N ALA A 582 -11.43 -22.07 -19.92
CA ALA A 582 -12.74 -22.11 -20.57
C ALA A 582 -13.07 -23.49 -21.18
N ASP A 583 -12.09 -24.20 -21.75
CA ASP A 583 -12.32 -25.45 -22.52
C ASP A 583 -12.44 -26.72 -21.65
N THR A 584 -11.66 -26.79 -20.58
CA THR A 584 -11.62 -27.98 -19.70
C THR A 584 -12.21 -27.72 -18.32
N GLY A 585 -12.29 -26.46 -17.89
CA GLY A 585 -12.60 -26.07 -16.52
C GLY A 585 -11.38 -26.11 -15.60
N SER A 586 -10.20 -26.41 -16.15
CA SER A 586 -8.95 -26.52 -15.40
C SER A 586 -7.77 -25.94 -16.17
N CYS A 587 -6.90 -25.24 -15.48
CA CYS A 587 -5.63 -24.78 -16.01
C CYS A 587 -4.60 -25.92 -16.08
N PRO A 588 -3.60 -25.80 -16.98
CA PRO A 588 -2.55 -26.80 -17.14
C PRO A 588 -1.82 -27.11 -15.82
N ARG A 589 -1.47 -28.39 -15.62
CA ARG A 589 -0.68 -28.80 -14.46
C ARG A 589 0.75 -28.26 -14.55
N VAL A 590 1.20 -27.57 -13.52
CA VAL A 590 2.60 -27.13 -13.36
C VAL A 590 3.47 -28.31 -12.89
N ARG A 591 4.70 -28.38 -13.40
CA ARG A 591 5.75 -29.32 -12.96
C ARG A 591 7.00 -28.52 -12.62
N GLY A 592 7.53 -28.69 -11.40
CA GLY A 592 8.64 -27.88 -10.89
C GLY A 592 8.18 -26.53 -10.34
N ASP A 593 9.15 -25.70 -9.97
CA ASP A 593 8.90 -24.46 -9.20
C ASP A 593 8.75 -23.22 -10.09
N VAL A 594 9.09 -23.32 -11.39
CA VAL A 594 8.97 -22.21 -12.36
C VAL A 594 7.61 -22.25 -13.06
N VAL A 595 6.82 -21.20 -12.86
CA VAL A 595 5.50 -21.03 -13.49
C VAL A 595 5.63 -20.10 -14.69
N ARG A 596 5.49 -20.66 -15.90
CA ARG A 596 5.43 -19.87 -17.16
C ARG A 596 4.20 -18.96 -17.14
N ASP A 597 4.33 -17.75 -17.68
CA ASP A 597 3.26 -16.72 -17.68
C ASP A 597 1.94 -17.23 -18.22
N ARG A 598 1.93 -17.89 -19.39
CA ARG A 598 0.71 -18.48 -19.95
C ARG A 598 -0.06 -19.42 -19.02
N VAL A 599 0.66 -20.07 -18.08
CA VAL A 599 0.03 -20.95 -17.08
C VAL A 599 -0.44 -20.11 -15.89
N ARG A 600 0.36 -19.13 -15.48
CA ARG A 600 0.04 -18.14 -14.44
C ARG A 600 -1.22 -17.34 -14.77
N ASP A 601 -1.33 -16.85 -16.01
CA ASP A 601 -2.50 -16.15 -16.58
C ASP A 601 -3.77 -16.95 -16.31
N CYS A 602 -3.80 -18.21 -16.74
CA CYS A 602 -4.97 -19.07 -16.54
C CYS A 602 -5.38 -19.19 -15.05
N PHE A 603 -4.41 -19.29 -14.14
CA PHE A 603 -4.67 -19.44 -12.70
C PHE A 603 -5.01 -18.12 -11.98
N SER A 604 -4.59 -16.99 -12.54
CA SER A 604 -4.79 -15.65 -11.97
C SER A 604 -5.95 -14.88 -12.60
N GLU A 605 -6.46 -15.37 -13.73
CA GLU A 605 -7.67 -14.92 -14.41
C GLU A 605 -8.58 -16.14 -14.65
N PHE A 606 -9.06 -16.74 -13.57
CA PHE A 606 -9.71 -18.05 -13.59
C PHE A 606 -11.24 -17.92 -13.78
N LEU A 607 -11.79 -18.39 -14.89
CA LEU A 607 -13.23 -18.33 -15.09
C LEU A 607 -13.99 -19.17 -14.05
N PRO A 608 -15.11 -18.68 -13.49
CA PRO A 608 -15.84 -19.38 -12.44
C PRO A 608 -16.37 -20.72 -12.96
N THR A 609 -16.16 -21.76 -12.17
CA THR A 609 -16.71 -23.10 -12.45
C THR A 609 -18.05 -23.28 -11.74
N ARG A 610 -18.74 -24.39 -12.03
CA ARG A 610 -19.97 -24.78 -11.32
C ARG A 610 -19.79 -24.95 -9.80
N ASP A 611 -18.55 -25.05 -9.33
CA ASP A 611 -18.24 -25.23 -7.91
C ASP A 611 -18.12 -23.90 -7.18
N TYR A 612 -17.89 -22.78 -7.89
CA TYR A 612 -17.70 -21.45 -7.31
C TYR A 612 -18.91 -20.97 -6.49
N ARG A 613 -18.66 -20.41 -5.30
CA ARG A 613 -19.69 -20.03 -4.31
C ARG A 613 -19.74 -18.54 -3.98
N GLY A 614 -18.77 -17.74 -4.42
CA GLY A 614 -18.64 -16.31 -4.10
C GLY A 614 -17.49 -16.05 -3.11
N GLY A 615 -17.46 -14.87 -2.51
CA GLY A 615 -16.57 -14.57 -1.39
C GLY A 615 -16.73 -15.52 -0.20
N ALA A 616 -15.69 -15.58 0.64
CA ALA A 616 -15.62 -16.30 1.89
C ALA A 616 -16.84 -15.98 2.79
N GLY A 617 -17.40 -17.02 3.41
CA GLY A 617 -18.59 -16.92 4.25
C GLY A 617 -19.91 -16.78 3.48
N THR A 618 -19.89 -16.75 2.14
CA THR A 618 -21.10 -16.65 1.31
C THR A 618 -21.43 -17.95 0.58
N THR A 619 -22.68 -18.10 0.13
CA THR A 619 -23.13 -19.26 -0.66
C THR A 619 -23.97 -18.87 -1.88
N ARG A 620 -23.87 -17.61 -2.33
CA ARG A 620 -24.79 -17.04 -3.33
C ARG A 620 -24.36 -17.28 -4.78
N ARG A 621 -23.13 -17.77 -5.00
CA ARG A 621 -22.48 -17.88 -6.33
C ARG A 621 -22.45 -16.53 -7.03
N THR A 622 -22.13 -15.48 -6.30
CA THR A 622 -22.07 -14.12 -6.81
C THR A 622 -20.64 -13.65 -6.71
N MET A 623 -20.12 -13.11 -7.81
CA MET A 623 -18.88 -12.34 -7.83
C MET A 623 -19.24 -10.85 -7.72
N HIS A 624 -18.45 -10.09 -6.98
CA HIS A 624 -18.61 -8.64 -6.82
C HIS A 624 -17.43 -7.97 -7.49
N PHE A 625 -17.72 -7.05 -8.41
CA PHE A 625 -16.72 -6.26 -9.09
C PHE A 625 -16.94 -4.79 -8.78
N ARG A 626 -15.84 -4.06 -8.74
CA ARG A 626 -15.84 -2.62 -8.55
C ARG A 626 -15.08 -1.93 -9.65
N LEU A 627 -15.68 -0.85 -10.16
CA LEU A 627 -15.00 0.15 -10.96
C LEU A 627 -14.59 1.30 -10.04
N THR A 628 -13.29 1.56 -9.95
CA THR A 628 -12.74 2.72 -9.25
C THR A 628 -12.27 3.74 -10.27
N ALA A 629 -12.72 4.99 -10.15
CA ALA A 629 -12.21 6.11 -10.93
C ALA A 629 -11.35 7.01 -10.04
N ARG A 630 -10.24 7.51 -10.60
CA ARG A 630 -9.28 8.40 -9.95
C ARG A 630 -9.07 9.62 -10.82
N ASP A 631 -9.12 10.79 -10.23
CA ASP A 631 -8.80 12.04 -10.92
C ASP A 631 -7.31 12.42 -10.85
N SER A 632 -6.53 11.83 -9.92
CA SER A 632 -5.13 12.18 -9.65
C SER A 632 -4.87 13.70 -9.54
N ASN A 633 -5.84 14.45 -8.99
CA ASN A 633 -5.71 15.90 -8.82
C ASN A 633 -4.53 16.20 -7.90
N ALA A 634 -3.61 17.05 -8.39
CA ALA A 634 -2.37 17.32 -7.68
C ALA A 634 -2.62 17.90 -6.29
N ASP A 635 -3.69 18.68 -6.08
CA ASP A 635 -4.06 19.32 -4.80
C ASP A 635 -4.84 18.45 -3.82
N GLY A 636 -5.18 17.23 -4.23
CA GLY A 636 -5.80 16.21 -3.40
C GLY A 636 -6.61 15.29 -4.29
N GLY A 637 -6.08 14.09 -4.55
CA GLY A 637 -6.70 13.11 -5.44
C GLY A 637 -8.06 12.64 -4.94
N GLY A 638 -9.04 12.69 -5.84
CA GLY A 638 -10.38 12.17 -5.63
C GLY A 638 -10.49 10.76 -6.20
N THR A 639 -10.88 9.85 -5.31
CA THR A 639 -11.33 8.51 -5.67
C THR A 639 -12.80 8.34 -5.39
N SER A 640 -13.49 7.61 -6.26
CA SER A 640 -14.86 7.16 -6.10
C SER A 640 -15.07 5.86 -6.86
N TYR A 641 -16.18 5.18 -6.61
CA TYR A 641 -16.41 3.85 -7.17
C TYR A 641 -17.88 3.54 -7.43
N ALA A 642 -18.12 2.51 -8.24
CA ALA A 642 -19.41 1.87 -8.40
C ALA A 642 -19.26 0.34 -8.50
N ASP A 643 -20.21 -0.37 -7.89
CA ASP A 643 -20.19 -1.82 -7.77
C ASP A 643 -21.15 -2.51 -8.76
N VAL A 644 -20.77 -3.69 -9.23
CA VAL A 644 -21.64 -4.60 -9.97
C VAL A 644 -21.52 -6.02 -9.44
N ALA A 645 -22.66 -6.69 -9.29
CA ALA A 645 -22.74 -8.07 -8.84
C ALA A 645 -23.09 -9.01 -10.02
N LEU A 646 -22.26 -10.03 -10.24
CA LEU A 646 -22.47 -11.05 -11.26
C LEU A 646 -22.81 -12.40 -10.61
N ARG A 647 -24.03 -12.87 -10.78
CA ARG A 647 -24.42 -14.21 -10.34
C ARG A 647 -23.95 -15.24 -11.37
N VAL A 648 -23.33 -16.31 -10.90
CA VAL A 648 -22.90 -17.44 -11.72
C VAL A 648 -24.02 -18.48 -11.78
N ASP A 649 -24.49 -18.79 -12.99
CA ASP A 649 -25.43 -19.88 -13.24
C ASP A 649 -24.66 -21.21 -13.40
N PRO A 650 -24.78 -22.15 -12.43
CA PRO A 650 -24.04 -23.41 -12.50
C PRO A 650 -24.52 -24.36 -13.60
N ASP A 651 -25.70 -24.10 -14.19
CA ASP A 651 -26.34 -24.96 -15.18
C ASP A 651 -26.22 -24.41 -16.61
N ALA A 652 -25.63 -23.22 -16.80
CA ALA A 652 -25.37 -22.61 -18.10
C ALA A 652 -23.87 -22.47 -18.37
N GLY A 653 -23.45 -22.72 -19.61
CA GLY A 653 -22.08 -22.61 -20.09
C GLY A 653 -21.36 -23.95 -20.29
N PRO A 654 -20.13 -23.93 -20.82
CA PRO A 654 -19.46 -22.74 -21.36
C PRO A 654 -20.10 -22.31 -22.69
N PHE A 655 -20.30 -21.00 -22.89
CA PHE A 655 -20.67 -20.45 -24.20
C PHE A 655 -19.41 -20.44 -25.08
N ARG A 656 -19.46 -21.05 -26.28
CA ARG A 656 -18.24 -21.21 -27.10
C ARG A 656 -18.45 -21.07 -28.59
N VAL A 657 -17.67 -20.25 -29.28
CA VAL A 657 -17.57 -20.23 -30.74
C VAL A 657 -16.85 -21.50 -31.21
N ARG A 658 -17.42 -22.16 -32.22
CA ARG A 658 -16.95 -23.46 -32.74
C ARG A 658 -16.60 -23.44 -34.23
N SER A 659 -16.85 -22.32 -34.92
CA SER A 659 -16.47 -22.11 -36.31
C SER A 659 -15.11 -21.39 -36.41
N GLN A 660 -14.50 -21.37 -37.61
CA GLN A 660 -13.21 -20.70 -37.87
C GLN A 660 -12.07 -21.15 -36.92
N ARG A 661 -11.90 -22.47 -36.75
CA ARG A 661 -10.89 -23.09 -35.85
C ARG A 661 -9.62 -23.60 -36.55
N THR A 662 -9.49 -23.41 -37.86
CA THR A 662 -8.43 -24.08 -38.66
C THR A 662 -7.62 -23.11 -39.52
N GLY A 663 -7.77 -21.80 -39.30
CA GLY A 663 -7.07 -20.75 -40.06
C GLY A 663 -7.31 -20.72 -41.57
N ARG A 664 -8.31 -21.46 -42.06
CA ARG A 664 -8.60 -21.54 -43.50
C ARG A 664 -9.00 -20.16 -44.06
N PRO A 665 -8.42 -19.74 -45.20
CA PRO A 665 -8.79 -18.49 -45.85
C PRO A 665 -10.29 -18.44 -46.21
N VAL A 666 -10.87 -17.26 -46.12
CA VAL A 666 -12.24 -16.95 -46.53
C VAL A 666 -12.22 -15.82 -47.57
N GLU A 667 -13.07 -15.91 -48.58
CA GLU A 667 -13.18 -14.86 -49.62
C GLU A 667 -13.94 -13.64 -49.09
N ALA A 668 -13.44 -12.44 -49.36
CA ALA A 668 -14.10 -11.18 -49.07
C ALA A 668 -15.46 -11.09 -49.79
N GLY A 669 -16.45 -10.43 -49.19
CA GLY A 669 -17.81 -10.37 -49.75
C GLY A 669 -18.61 -11.68 -49.65
N SER A 670 -17.99 -12.80 -49.26
CA SER A 670 -18.66 -14.10 -49.16
C SER A 670 -19.56 -14.21 -47.92
N ARG A 671 -20.36 -15.28 -47.90
CA ARG A 671 -21.19 -15.65 -46.74
C ARG A 671 -20.40 -16.54 -45.79
N LEU A 672 -20.19 -16.07 -44.56
CA LEU A 672 -19.51 -16.80 -43.50
C LEU A 672 -20.53 -17.47 -42.57
N ALA A 673 -20.41 -18.79 -42.39
CA ALA A 673 -21.19 -19.51 -41.40
C ALA A 673 -20.48 -19.47 -40.03
N VAL A 674 -21.11 -18.79 -39.08
CA VAL A 674 -20.67 -18.68 -37.68
C VAL A 674 -21.49 -19.65 -36.83
N ARG A 675 -20.81 -20.47 -36.02
CA ARG A 675 -21.45 -21.48 -35.15
C ARG A 675 -20.91 -21.37 -33.73
N TRP A 676 -21.78 -21.53 -32.74
CA TRP A 676 -21.42 -21.53 -31.34
C TRP A 676 -22.23 -22.55 -30.54
N ALA A 677 -21.68 -23.01 -29.42
CA ALA A 677 -22.35 -23.83 -28.44
C ALA A 677 -23.14 -22.92 -27.49
N VAL A 678 -24.48 -23.04 -27.54
CA VAL A 678 -25.38 -22.24 -26.70
C VAL A 678 -25.31 -22.66 -25.24
N ASN A 679 -25.25 -23.97 -24.95
CA ASN A 679 -25.07 -24.56 -23.62
C ASN A 679 -25.89 -23.87 -22.51
N GLY A 680 -27.22 -23.82 -22.68
CA GLY A 680 -28.10 -23.27 -21.64
C GLY A 680 -28.08 -21.74 -21.49
N THR A 681 -27.34 -20.98 -22.31
CA THR A 681 -27.24 -19.50 -22.17
C THR A 681 -28.41 -18.72 -22.77
N ARG A 682 -29.31 -19.36 -23.51
CA ARG A 682 -30.46 -18.68 -24.15
C ARG A 682 -31.40 -17.96 -23.16
N PRO A 683 -31.71 -18.49 -21.97
CA PRO A 683 -32.45 -17.77 -20.94
C PRO A 683 -31.68 -16.56 -20.38
N LEU A 684 -30.34 -16.59 -20.38
CA LEU A 684 -29.47 -15.50 -19.92
C LEU A 684 -29.34 -14.39 -20.96
N ALA A 685 -29.30 -14.74 -22.25
CA ALA A 685 -29.36 -13.80 -23.37
C ALA A 685 -30.08 -14.44 -24.57
N ARG A 686 -31.23 -13.85 -24.94
CA ARG A 686 -32.06 -14.36 -26.05
C ARG A 686 -31.46 -14.08 -27.42
N GLN A 687 -30.61 -13.07 -27.51
CA GLN A 687 -29.96 -12.61 -28.72
C GLN A 687 -28.45 -12.47 -28.51
N VAL A 688 -27.70 -12.54 -29.61
CA VAL A 688 -26.27 -12.30 -29.67
C VAL A 688 -25.94 -11.33 -30.81
N ARG A 689 -24.83 -10.61 -30.67
CA ARG A 689 -24.19 -9.80 -31.72
C ARG A 689 -22.95 -10.54 -32.22
N ILE A 690 -22.64 -10.40 -33.51
CA ILE A 690 -21.46 -11.00 -34.16
C ILE A 690 -20.56 -9.89 -34.68
N LEU A 691 -19.32 -9.88 -34.22
CA LEU A 691 -18.30 -8.89 -34.55
C LEU A 691 -17.13 -9.54 -35.30
N LEU A 692 -16.45 -8.72 -36.11
CA LEU A 692 -15.23 -9.07 -36.83
C LEU A 692 -14.11 -8.13 -36.41
N SER A 693 -12.96 -8.72 -36.10
CA SER A 693 -11.67 -8.05 -36.04
C SER A 693 -10.86 -8.43 -37.27
N THR A 694 -10.07 -7.48 -37.77
CA THR A 694 -9.12 -7.67 -38.88
C THR A 694 -7.66 -7.51 -38.45
N ASP A 695 -7.41 -7.32 -37.16
CA ASP A 695 -6.13 -6.95 -36.55
C ASP A 695 -5.79 -7.87 -35.36
N GLY A 696 -6.07 -9.17 -35.51
CA GLY A 696 -5.72 -10.18 -34.51
C GLY A 696 -6.64 -10.22 -33.29
N GLY A 697 -7.63 -9.33 -33.21
CA GLY A 697 -8.52 -9.15 -32.06
C GLY A 697 -8.27 -7.85 -31.29
N SER A 698 -7.39 -6.98 -31.78
CA SER A 698 -7.05 -5.70 -31.14
C SER A 698 -8.22 -4.70 -31.21
N THR A 699 -8.95 -4.66 -32.31
CA THR A 699 -10.15 -3.83 -32.49
C THR A 699 -11.35 -4.63 -33.03
N TRP A 700 -12.56 -4.24 -32.62
CA TRP A 700 -13.82 -4.92 -32.94
C TRP A 700 -14.86 -3.97 -33.55
N SER A 701 -14.43 -3.20 -34.55
CA SER A 701 -15.25 -2.12 -35.15
C SER A 701 -16.27 -2.62 -36.18
N THR A 702 -16.10 -3.83 -36.73
CA THR A 702 -16.97 -4.35 -37.79
C THR A 702 -18.07 -5.23 -37.22
N VAL A 703 -19.32 -4.78 -37.36
CA VAL A 703 -20.51 -5.58 -36.98
C VAL A 703 -20.95 -6.44 -38.18
N LEU A 704 -20.90 -7.75 -38.01
CA LEU A 704 -21.39 -8.71 -39.02
C LEU A 704 -22.88 -9.06 -38.82
N ALA A 705 -23.36 -9.03 -37.58
CA ALA A 705 -24.79 -9.12 -37.28
C ALA A 705 -25.09 -8.43 -35.95
N GLU A 706 -25.88 -7.35 -35.98
CA GLU A 706 -26.21 -6.57 -34.78
C GLU A 706 -27.06 -7.36 -33.78
N ARG A 707 -28.04 -8.14 -34.27
CA ARG A 707 -28.91 -8.98 -33.43
C ARG A 707 -29.30 -10.25 -34.17
N THR A 708 -28.90 -11.41 -33.66
CA THR A 708 -29.45 -12.71 -34.07
C THR A 708 -29.87 -13.53 -32.85
N ARG A 709 -30.68 -14.57 -33.04
CA ARG A 709 -31.13 -15.44 -31.95
C ARG A 709 -29.93 -16.18 -31.37
N ASN A 710 -29.90 -16.34 -30.05
CA ASN A 710 -28.97 -17.25 -29.40
C ASN A 710 -29.44 -18.71 -29.61
N ASP A 711 -29.20 -19.26 -30.80
CA ASP A 711 -29.60 -20.62 -31.21
C ASP A 711 -28.48 -21.47 -31.82
N GLY A 712 -27.24 -20.96 -31.76
CA GLY A 712 -26.01 -21.71 -32.06
C GLY A 712 -25.51 -21.58 -33.50
N LYS A 713 -26.19 -20.82 -34.36
CA LYS A 713 -25.76 -20.62 -35.74
C LYS A 713 -26.25 -19.30 -36.33
N GLN A 714 -25.41 -18.69 -37.16
CA GLN A 714 -25.80 -17.55 -37.99
C GLN A 714 -24.95 -17.57 -39.27
N VAL A 715 -25.55 -17.18 -40.40
CA VAL A 715 -24.80 -16.86 -41.61
C VAL A 715 -24.72 -15.34 -41.72
N VAL A 716 -23.51 -14.82 -41.84
CA VAL A 716 -23.21 -13.39 -41.96
C VAL A 716 -22.52 -13.09 -43.28
N SER A 717 -22.61 -11.85 -43.75
CA SER A 717 -21.92 -11.41 -44.97
C SER A 717 -20.64 -10.66 -44.58
N LEU A 718 -19.50 -11.07 -45.13
CA LEU A 718 -18.26 -10.32 -44.99
C LEU A 718 -18.30 -9.07 -45.87
N PRO A 719 -17.72 -7.93 -45.44
CA PRO A 719 -17.55 -6.76 -46.31
C PRO A 719 -16.77 -7.11 -47.57
N ALA A 720 -17.18 -6.56 -48.72
CA ALA A 720 -16.45 -6.70 -49.96
C ALA A 720 -15.13 -5.90 -49.91
N GLY A 721 -14.06 -6.44 -50.50
CA GLY A 721 -12.74 -5.78 -50.55
C GLY A 721 -11.97 -5.77 -49.22
N LEU A 722 -12.47 -6.48 -48.19
CA LEU A 722 -11.76 -6.64 -46.93
C LEU A 722 -10.54 -7.55 -47.12
N VAL A 723 -9.38 -7.13 -46.63
CA VAL A 723 -8.17 -7.96 -46.58
C VAL A 723 -7.66 -7.98 -45.15
N ALA A 724 -7.46 -9.17 -44.61
CA ALA A 724 -6.94 -9.36 -43.27
C ALA A 724 -6.15 -10.67 -43.20
N ASP A 725 -4.97 -10.64 -42.58
CA ASP A 725 -4.18 -11.86 -42.37
C ASP A 725 -4.57 -12.56 -41.05
N GLU A 726 -5.03 -11.79 -40.07
CA GLU A 726 -5.36 -12.27 -38.73
C GLU A 726 -6.79 -11.88 -38.32
N ALA A 727 -7.79 -12.31 -39.10
CA ALA A 727 -9.18 -12.05 -38.76
C ALA A 727 -9.67 -12.94 -37.61
N ARG A 728 -10.52 -12.36 -36.76
CA ARG A 728 -11.21 -13.05 -35.64
C ARG A 728 -12.69 -12.71 -35.63
N VAL A 729 -13.53 -13.67 -35.24
CA VAL A 729 -14.97 -13.51 -35.08
C VAL A 729 -15.34 -13.71 -33.62
N MET A 730 -16.03 -12.73 -33.05
CA MET A 730 -16.59 -12.77 -31.70
C MET A 730 -18.10 -12.95 -31.79
N VAL A 731 -18.65 -13.78 -30.91
CA VAL A 731 -20.07 -13.83 -30.62
C VAL A 731 -20.27 -13.35 -29.20
N GLU A 732 -20.98 -12.25 -29.03
CA GLU A 732 -21.22 -11.64 -27.71
C GLU A 732 -22.72 -11.57 -27.40
N ALA A 733 -23.06 -11.74 -26.12
CA ALA A 733 -24.43 -11.69 -25.66
C ALA A 733 -25.03 -10.29 -25.79
N SER A 734 -26.26 -10.19 -26.30
CA SER A 734 -27.00 -8.92 -26.27
C SER A 734 -27.76 -8.79 -24.95
N GLY A 735 -27.48 -7.72 -24.19
CA GLY A 735 -28.11 -7.46 -22.89
C GLY A 735 -27.53 -8.30 -21.74
N ASN A 736 -26.33 -8.84 -21.91
CA ASN A 736 -25.56 -9.57 -20.90
C ASN A 736 -24.05 -9.39 -21.21
N TYR A 737 -23.16 -9.87 -20.35
CA TYR A 737 -21.72 -9.54 -20.39
C TYR A 737 -20.85 -10.61 -21.05
N PHE A 738 -21.37 -11.82 -21.24
CA PHE A 738 -20.58 -12.96 -21.71
C PHE A 738 -20.37 -12.96 -23.23
N TYR A 739 -19.23 -13.49 -23.67
CA TYR A 739 -18.85 -13.62 -25.07
C TYR A 739 -17.93 -14.84 -25.28
N ASP A 740 -17.66 -15.17 -26.54
CA ASP A 740 -16.51 -16.00 -26.90
C ASP A 740 -15.98 -15.62 -28.28
N VAL A 741 -14.71 -15.96 -28.54
CA VAL A 741 -14.01 -15.71 -29.81
C VAL A 741 -13.58 -17.05 -30.42
N ASN A 742 -13.49 -17.13 -31.74
CA ASN A 742 -12.96 -18.32 -32.40
C ASN A 742 -11.50 -18.60 -32.01
N ASP A 743 -11.17 -19.88 -31.79
CA ASP A 743 -9.87 -20.30 -31.22
C ASP A 743 -8.64 -19.90 -32.08
N GLU A 744 -8.76 -19.84 -33.41
CA GLU A 744 -7.62 -19.61 -34.35
C GLU A 744 -7.89 -18.44 -35.30
N ALA A 745 -6.91 -17.58 -35.55
CA ALA A 745 -7.04 -16.51 -36.55
C ALA A 745 -7.18 -17.09 -37.95
N PHE A 746 -7.87 -16.40 -38.86
CA PHE A 746 -8.00 -16.82 -40.25
C PHE A 746 -7.78 -15.64 -41.21
N SER A 747 -7.42 -15.92 -42.45
CA SER A 747 -7.22 -14.86 -43.45
C SER A 747 -8.49 -14.57 -44.25
N ILE A 748 -8.64 -13.33 -44.66
CA ILE A 748 -9.67 -12.84 -45.58
C ILE A 748 -8.98 -12.26 -46.82
N ARG A 749 -9.40 -12.71 -48.00
CA ARG A 749 -8.77 -12.37 -49.30
C ARG A 749 -9.77 -11.92 -50.35
#